data_AF-A0A671VUI9-F1
#
_entry.id   AF-A0A671VUI9-F1
#
_cell.length_a   1.000
_cell.length_b   1.000
_cell.length_c   1.000
_cell.angle_alpha   90.00
_cell.angle_beta   90.00
_cell.angle_gamma   90.00
#
_symmetry.space_group_name_H-M   'P 1'
#
loop_
_entity.id
_entity.type
_entity.pdbx_description
1 polymer ?
#
loop_
_entity_poly.entity_id
_entity_poly.type
_entity_poly.pdbx_seq_one_letter_code
_entity_poly.pdbx_strand_id
1 'polypeptide(L)'
;MISVLQCHFICCCSLTLDGEETEAGTTRNKLLKRVRRGWMWNQFFLQEEYTGSDYQYIGKLQSDQDHGNGLVKYVLSGEGAGTIFVIDENNGDLHATRRLDREEKAFYILKATVVNKRTGHKLEPETEFKVKLHDINDNEPQFSKEVYTGSVPERSDIGTSVIQVTATDADDSMYGNSAKLIYSISQGHPYFSVDPNTGVIHTALGPADMDREQREHYQVVIEAKDMAGQRGGLTGTTTVNISLTDVNDNPPRFTQSKIIFRVPESSKSGVPVGKIKATDRDIGKNAEMYFTIVSGDGMDMFDISTDKDTQEGVITVSKSLDYEKKPSYTVEIQVQNIQVDTRFMSAGSKDMATVRIAVEDVDEPPLFDKASYLMEVKEDAAVGVAVGSVSAIDPDGARSIVKYSIDRRTDMDRLFNVHPGNGSVFLLKSLDREKTAWHNISIIATEFHNPRQSSHVPVYIRLLDINDNAPTFATVYETFVCERTKAGQRIQTVSAVDADEPSAGHKFFFSLAPEGTHRSNFTVRDNGDNTAGILTRRASYSRRQQSVYLVSVVITDGDYPMQSSTGTLTVRVCSCDRDGNMELCNAEALSSSPGLSTGAIIAILLCAIILLMIVVLFTALKRQRKQEPLIISKEDVRDNVVSYNDEGGGEEDTQAFDIGALRHLDTVATLEESSKHRRDIVPTDTLLYPPHRRPAPATSVREFINQRVLENNCNPAAPPYDSLATYAYEGAGSVAESLSSLASASSDTEQDYHYLSDWGPRFRKLADLYGAEDSDFS
;
A
#
# COMPACT_ATOMS: atom_id res chain seq x y z
N MET A 1 23.49 65.54 42.88
CA MET A 1 23.70 66.95 42.50
C MET A 1 24.01 66.97 41.01
N ILE A 2 23.33 67.78 40.19
CA ILE A 2 23.49 67.75 38.73
C ILE A 2 24.33 68.94 38.30
N SER A 3 25.56 68.69 37.87
CA SER A 3 26.47 69.70 37.33
C SER A 3 26.17 69.95 35.85
N VAL A 4 25.23 70.85 35.56
CA VAL A 4 24.94 71.28 34.19
C VAL A 4 26.13 72.07 33.63
N LEU A 5 26.78 71.54 32.59
CA LEU A 5 27.86 72.28 31.91
C LEU A 5 27.30 73.49 31.14
N GLN A 6 27.74 74.68 31.52
CA GLN A 6 27.26 75.95 30.96
C GLN A 6 27.97 76.30 29.63
N CYS A 7 27.74 75.50 28.59
CA CYS A 7 28.32 75.68 27.27
C CYS A 7 28.02 77.07 26.68
N HIS A 8 29.06 77.88 26.46
CA HIS A 8 28.94 79.16 25.77
C HIS A 8 28.94 78.93 24.25
N PHE A 9 27.84 79.26 23.59
CA PHE A 9 27.69 79.11 22.13
C PHE A 9 28.51 80.15 21.36
N ILE A 10 29.43 79.70 20.50
CA ILE A 10 30.29 80.58 19.68
C ILE A 10 29.80 80.62 18.24
N CYS A 11 29.41 81.81 17.77
CA CYS A 11 28.99 82.03 16.38
C CYS A 11 30.20 82.35 15.48
N CYS A 12 30.75 81.33 14.81
CA CYS A 12 31.83 81.52 13.84
C CYS A 12 31.33 82.20 12.55
N CYS A 13 32.17 83.02 11.91
CA CYS A 13 31.75 83.91 10.84
C CYS A 13 32.71 83.86 9.63
N SER A 14 32.15 83.79 8.42
CA SER A 14 32.89 83.89 7.15
C SER A 14 32.49 85.15 6.37
N LEU A 15 33.25 85.46 5.31
CA LEU A 15 32.99 86.51 4.33
C LEU A 15 32.88 85.85 2.94
N THR A 16 31.83 86.19 2.20
CA THR A 16 31.62 85.78 0.81
C THR A 16 31.54 87.01 -0.10
N LEU A 17 32.07 86.89 -1.31
CA LEU A 17 32.03 87.91 -2.35
C LEU A 17 31.03 87.50 -3.42
N ASP A 18 29.92 88.24 -3.53
CA ASP A 18 29.02 88.11 -4.68
C ASP A 18 29.67 88.79 -5.90
N GLY A 19 30.10 87.98 -6.86
CA GLY A 19 30.77 88.43 -8.08
C GLY A 19 29.81 88.48 -9.26
N GLU A 20 29.68 89.66 -9.85
CA GLU A 20 29.13 89.87 -11.19
C GLU A 20 29.90 91.04 -11.82
N GLU A 21 30.16 90.97 -13.14
CA GLU A 21 31.25 91.69 -13.80
C GLU A 21 30.92 93.15 -14.17
N THR A 22 31.92 94.04 -14.15
CA THR A 22 32.32 94.91 -15.29
C THR A 22 33.52 95.81 -14.92
N GLU A 23 34.14 96.43 -15.93
CA GLU A 23 35.45 97.11 -15.86
C GLU A 23 35.45 98.53 -15.25
N ALA A 24 36.65 99.11 -15.16
CA ALA A 24 36.91 100.56 -15.13
C ALA A 24 36.41 101.38 -13.91
N GLY A 25 36.94 101.01 -12.74
CA GLY A 25 37.27 101.87 -11.59
C GLY A 25 36.61 103.26 -11.42
N THR A 26 35.73 103.36 -10.40
CA THR A 26 35.72 104.47 -9.43
C THR A 26 35.11 103.96 -8.11
N THR A 27 35.64 104.41 -6.97
CA THR A 27 35.32 103.85 -5.65
C THR A 27 33.88 104.10 -5.21
N ARG A 28 33.11 103.04 -5.00
CA ARG A 28 31.87 103.04 -4.20
C ARG A 28 31.98 101.99 -3.11
N ASN A 29 31.76 102.38 -1.84
CA ASN A 29 31.74 101.45 -0.72
C ASN A 29 30.50 100.53 -0.82
N LYS A 30 30.66 99.32 -1.39
CA LYS A 30 29.70 98.23 -1.19
C LYS A 30 29.72 97.83 0.30
N LEU A 31 28.60 98.00 0.99
CA LEU A 31 28.41 97.49 2.35
C LEU A 31 28.41 95.96 2.32
N LEU A 32 29.45 95.34 2.89
CA LEU A 32 29.56 93.89 3.05
C LEU A 32 28.47 93.39 4.00
N LYS A 33 27.39 92.83 3.45
CA LYS A 33 26.24 92.34 4.22
C LYS A 33 26.48 90.88 4.63
N ARG A 34 26.94 90.70 5.87
CA ARG A 34 27.23 89.37 6.46
C ARG A 34 25.96 88.51 6.51
N VAL A 35 26.04 87.26 6.06
CA VAL A 35 24.95 86.26 6.17
C VAL A 35 25.40 85.18 7.16
N ARG A 36 24.57 84.88 8.18
CA ARG A 36 24.80 83.76 9.09
C ARG A 36 24.58 82.43 8.36
N ARG A 37 25.47 81.45 8.57
CA ARG A 37 25.11 80.04 8.39
C ARG A 37 24.36 79.55 9.63
N GLY A 38 23.61 78.46 9.48
CA GLY A 38 22.76 77.88 10.53
C GLY A 38 23.54 77.30 11.72
N TRP A 39 22.78 76.83 12.72
CA TRP A 39 23.28 76.31 13.99
C TRP A 39 24.13 75.05 13.83
N MET A 40 25.20 74.92 14.62
CA MET A 40 26.02 73.70 14.70
C MET A 40 25.38 72.62 15.58
N TRP A 41 24.53 73.01 16.53
CA TRP A 41 23.77 72.12 17.40
C TRP A 41 22.28 72.46 17.28
N ASN A 42 21.49 71.52 16.79
CA ASN A 42 20.04 71.64 16.62
C ASN A 42 19.30 70.44 17.25
N GLN A 43 19.89 69.81 18.25
CA GLN A 43 19.35 68.65 18.95
C GLN A 43 19.49 68.86 20.46
N PHE A 44 18.39 68.70 21.19
CA PHE A 44 18.38 68.49 22.64
C PHE A 44 18.04 67.03 22.93
N PHE A 45 18.44 66.56 24.10
CA PHE A 45 18.16 65.23 24.59
C PHE A 45 17.41 65.34 25.92
N LEU A 46 16.41 64.47 26.11
CA LEU A 46 15.56 64.46 27.30
C LEU A 46 15.34 63.01 27.73
N GLN A 47 15.66 62.66 28.97
CA GLN A 47 15.35 61.33 29.50
C GLN A 47 13.84 61.19 29.72
N GLU A 48 13.29 60.06 29.32
CA GLU A 48 11.86 59.76 29.41
C GLU A 48 11.38 59.37 30.83
N GLU A 49 10.07 59.10 30.95
CA GLU A 49 9.33 58.76 32.19
C GLU A 49 9.77 59.53 33.46
N TYR A 50 10.08 60.81 33.28
CA TYR A 50 10.66 61.64 34.33
C TYR A 50 9.75 61.76 35.55
N THR A 51 10.24 61.25 36.68
CA THR A 51 9.44 61.07 37.91
C THR A 51 9.26 62.31 38.78
N GLY A 52 9.82 63.46 38.38
CA GLY A 52 9.71 64.72 39.13
C GLY A 52 8.32 65.37 39.11
N SER A 53 8.07 66.28 40.06
CA SER A 53 6.82 67.06 40.16
C SER A 53 6.78 68.31 39.29
N ASP A 54 7.94 68.76 38.83
CA ASP A 54 8.15 70.08 38.23
C ASP A 54 8.50 69.94 36.74
N TYR A 55 8.29 71.00 35.95
CA TYR A 55 8.56 70.97 34.51
C TYR A 55 10.03 70.65 34.19
N GLN A 56 10.27 69.51 33.54
CA GLN A 56 11.60 68.97 33.26
C GLN A 56 12.36 69.90 32.30
N TYR A 57 13.41 70.56 32.79
CA TYR A 57 14.24 71.48 32.01
C TYR A 57 15.07 70.72 30.95
N ILE A 58 14.89 71.10 29.69
CA ILE A 58 15.55 70.50 28.51
C ILE A 58 16.84 71.25 28.16
N GLY A 59 16.83 72.57 28.33
CA GLY A 59 17.93 73.44 27.91
C GLY A 59 17.47 74.89 27.71
N LYS A 60 18.35 75.72 27.17
CA LYS A 60 18.11 77.16 26.96
C LYS A 60 18.41 77.55 25.53
N LEU A 61 17.52 78.32 24.92
CA LEU A 61 17.74 79.00 23.66
C LEU A 61 18.05 80.47 23.93
N GLN A 62 19.13 81.00 23.36
CA GLN A 62 19.55 82.38 23.56
C GLN A 62 19.89 83.04 22.23
N SER A 63 19.37 84.26 22.04
CA SER A 63 19.68 85.13 20.88
C SER A 63 20.78 86.11 21.22
N ASP A 64 21.59 86.51 20.24
CA ASP A 64 22.56 87.59 20.43
C ASP A 64 21.92 89.00 20.37
N GLN A 65 20.63 89.09 20.01
CA GLN A 65 19.81 90.29 20.15
C GLN A 65 19.32 90.50 21.59
N ASP A 66 19.40 89.46 22.44
CA ASP A 66 19.00 89.53 23.84
C ASP A 66 20.13 90.08 24.70
N HIS A 67 20.20 91.41 24.77
CA HIS A 67 21.14 92.13 25.62
C HIS A 67 20.68 92.24 27.09
N GLY A 68 19.81 91.33 27.58
CA GLY A 68 19.31 91.33 28.96
C GLY A 68 18.41 92.54 29.30
N ASN A 69 17.89 93.23 28.28
CA ASN A 69 17.15 94.49 28.41
C ASN A 69 15.62 94.31 28.43
N GLY A 70 15.12 93.06 28.38
CA GLY A 70 13.70 92.73 28.40
C GLY A 70 12.89 93.14 27.16
N LEU A 71 13.54 93.57 26.07
CA LEU A 71 12.90 93.91 24.80
C LEU A 71 12.67 92.69 23.89
N VAL A 72 13.32 91.57 24.20
CA VAL A 72 13.18 90.30 23.50
C VAL A 72 12.03 89.49 24.10
N LYS A 73 11.36 88.71 23.23
CA LYS A 73 10.44 87.64 23.60
C LYS A 73 10.79 86.39 22.79
N TYR A 74 11.01 85.27 23.48
CA TYR A 74 11.16 83.95 22.86
C TYR A 74 9.77 83.35 22.57
N VAL A 75 9.61 82.70 21.42
CA VAL A 75 8.35 82.07 20.99
C VAL A 75 8.64 80.70 20.37
N LEU A 76 8.05 79.66 20.95
CA LEU A 76 8.13 78.29 20.47
C LEU A 76 6.94 77.96 19.54
N SER A 77 7.20 77.11 18.55
CA SER A 77 6.23 76.59 17.58
C SER A 77 6.67 75.19 17.10
N GLY A 78 5.84 74.49 16.33
CA GLY A 78 6.10 73.10 15.92
C GLY A 78 5.40 72.08 16.80
N GLU A 79 5.91 70.85 16.82
CA GLU A 79 5.22 69.69 17.41
C GLU A 79 5.18 69.74 18.95
N GLY A 80 3.98 69.81 19.54
CA GLY A 80 3.81 69.87 20.99
C GLY A 80 4.15 71.23 21.63
N ALA A 81 4.46 72.25 20.83
CA ALA A 81 4.74 73.59 21.35
C ALA A 81 3.50 74.20 22.04
N GLY A 82 3.68 74.66 23.28
CA GLY A 82 2.62 75.23 24.12
C GLY A 82 1.74 74.20 24.86
N THR A 83 1.89 72.91 24.57
CA THR A 83 1.14 71.83 25.25
C THR A 83 2.06 70.86 25.98
N ILE A 84 3.06 70.32 25.28
CA ILE A 84 4.09 69.39 25.77
C ILE A 84 5.37 70.15 26.13
N PHE A 85 5.75 71.13 25.30
CA PHE A 85 6.97 71.91 25.44
C PHE A 85 6.64 73.38 25.62
N VAL A 86 7.17 73.99 26.68
CA VAL A 86 6.97 75.42 26.99
C VAL A 86 8.34 76.08 27.07
N ILE A 87 8.45 77.27 26.48
CA ILE A 87 9.61 78.16 26.62
C ILE A 87 9.21 79.35 27.49
N ASP A 88 10.03 79.73 28.46
CA ASP A 88 9.85 81.01 29.15
C ASP A 88 10.20 82.16 28.18
N GLU A 89 9.18 82.95 27.88
CA GLU A 89 9.23 84.07 26.95
C GLU A 89 10.34 85.10 27.25
N ASN A 90 10.83 85.17 28.48
CA ASN A 90 11.71 86.23 28.97
C ASN A 90 13.19 85.84 29.01
N ASN A 91 13.51 84.56 29.08
CA ASN A 91 14.87 84.06 29.25
C ASN A 91 15.24 82.91 28.29
N GLY A 92 14.28 82.32 27.56
CA GLY A 92 14.51 81.25 26.61
C GLY A 92 14.73 79.85 27.21
N ASP A 93 14.46 79.64 28.49
CA ASP A 93 14.52 78.32 29.15
C ASP A 93 13.37 77.43 28.65
N LEU A 94 13.70 76.23 28.16
CA LEU A 94 12.80 75.27 27.53
C LEU A 94 12.55 74.09 28.48
N HIS A 95 11.28 73.77 28.72
CA HIS A 95 10.86 72.68 29.60
C HIS A 95 9.81 71.76 28.96
N ALA A 96 9.79 70.49 29.35
CA ALA A 96 8.64 69.60 29.16
C ALA A 96 7.64 69.76 30.32
N THR A 97 6.34 69.81 29.98
CA THR A 97 5.23 70.02 30.93
C THR A 97 4.58 68.73 31.42
N ARG A 98 4.77 67.62 30.70
CA ARG A 98 4.27 66.28 30.99
C ARG A 98 5.42 65.28 30.89
N ARG A 99 5.22 64.08 31.44
CA ARG A 99 6.05 62.92 31.10
C ARG A 99 5.92 62.58 29.61
N LEU A 100 6.98 61.98 29.10
CA LEU A 100 7.13 61.57 27.71
C LEU A 100 7.71 60.16 27.69
N ASP A 101 7.45 59.51 26.57
CA ASP A 101 7.53 58.08 26.30
C ASP A 101 8.08 57.96 24.85
N ARG A 102 9.17 57.22 24.68
CA ARG A 102 9.93 57.05 23.44
C ARG A 102 9.19 56.13 22.46
N GLU A 103 8.41 55.19 22.98
CA GLU A 103 7.60 54.22 22.23
C GLU A 103 6.35 54.91 21.64
N GLU A 104 5.74 55.87 22.35
CA GLU A 104 4.79 56.81 21.78
C GLU A 104 5.47 57.68 20.71
N LYS A 105 6.59 58.34 21.05
CA LYS A 105 7.31 59.21 20.10
C LYS A 105 8.76 59.58 20.48
N ALA A 106 9.72 58.83 19.92
CA ALA A 106 11.16 58.99 20.14
C ALA A 106 11.79 60.38 19.83
N PHE A 107 11.17 61.21 18.99
CA PHE A 107 11.62 62.60 18.82
C PHE A 107 10.52 63.56 18.35
N TYR A 108 10.67 64.83 18.72
CA TYR A 108 9.77 65.93 18.36
C TYR A 108 10.53 67.02 17.57
N ILE A 109 9.91 67.59 16.54
CA ILE A 109 10.48 68.70 15.75
C ILE A 109 9.86 70.04 16.19
N LEU A 110 10.70 70.91 16.74
CA LEU A 110 10.32 72.23 17.26
C LEU A 110 10.99 73.35 16.48
N LYS A 111 10.36 74.53 16.50
CA LYS A 111 10.84 75.75 15.84
C LYS A 111 10.77 76.93 16.79
N ALA A 112 11.91 77.52 17.11
CA ALA A 112 11.98 78.73 17.90
C ALA A 112 12.07 79.98 17.01
N THR A 113 11.45 81.06 17.50
CA THR A 113 11.63 82.42 16.99
C THR A 113 11.87 83.39 18.14
N VAL A 114 12.47 84.52 17.78
CA VAL A 114 12.80 85.60 18.69
C VAL A 114 12.11 86.85 18.14
N VAL A 115 11.20 87.44 18.90
CA VAL A 115 10.39 88.59 18.48
C VAL A 115 10.62 89.79 19.40
N ASN A 116 10.44 90.99 18.86
CA ASN A 116 10.49 92.20 19.66
C ASN A 116 9.21 92.33 20.51
N LYS A 117 9.35 92.39 21.83
CA LYS A 117 8.25 92.42 22.81
C LYS A 117 7.36 93.67 22.71
N ARG A 118 7.79 94.72 22.01
CA ARG A 118 7.01 95.96 21.79
C ARG A 118 6.37 96.05 20.41
N THR A 119 6.93 95.43 19.38
CA THR A 119 6.46 95.58 17.98
C THR A 119 5.99 94.29 17.33
N GLY A 120 6.22 93.13 17.95
CA GLY A 120 5.84 91.81 17.41
C GLY A 120 6.66 91.33 16.20
N HIS A 121 7.55 92.17 15.65
CA HIS A 121 8.42 91.77 14.54
C HIS A 121 9.43 90.69 14.96
N LYS A 122 9.60 89.67 14.11
CA LYS A 122 10.67 88.68 14.22
C LYS A 122 12.03 89.38 14.11
N LEU A 123 12.86 89.23 15.13
CA LEU A 123 14.24 89.71 15.18
C LEU A 123 15.21 88.70 14.54
N GLU A 124 14.88 87.42 14.63
CA GLU A 124 15.65 86.32 14.04
C GLU A 124 14.75 85.39 13.20
N PRO A 125 15.32 84.66 12.21
CA PRO A 125 14.60 83.65 11.45
C PRO A 125 14.22 82.43 12.31
N GLU A 126 13.26 81.65 11.83
CA GLU A 126 12.87 80.37 12.46
C GLU A 126 14.04 79.39 12.50
N THR A 127 14.38 78.95 13.71
CA THR A 127 15.38 77.92 13.96
C THR A 127 14.68 76.61 14.28
N GLU A 128 14.83 75.62 13.40
CA GLU A 128 14.34 74.26 13.62
C GLU A 128 15.35 73.43 14.42
N PHE A 129 14.87 72.75 15.46
CA PHE A 129 15.63 71.84 16.29
C PHE A 129 14.79 70.61 16.67
N LYS A 130 15.45 69.52 17.05
CA LYS A 130 14.79 68.29 17.52
C LYS A 130 15.00 68.10 19.01
N VAL A 131 13.95 67.68 19.71
CA VAL A 131 14.08 67.09 21.05
C VAL A 131 14.01 65.58 20.84
N LYS A 132 15.11 64.88 21.11
CA LYS A 132 15.17 63.41 21.14
C LYS A 132 14.91 62.94 22.56
N LEU A 133 14.17 61.84 22.70
CA LEU A 133 14.07 61.15 23.96
C LEU A 133 15.27 60.20 24.13
N HIS A 134 15.74 60.06 25.36
CA HIS A 134 16.72 59.07 25.78
C HIS A 134 16.00 57.90 26.44
N ASP A 135 16.18 56.76 25.79
CA ASP A 135 15.80 55.41 26.16
C ASP A 135 16.05 55.08 27.64
N ILE A 136 15.02 54.53 28.29
CA ILE A 136 15.07 53.78 29.55
C ILE A 136 14.61 52.36 29.25
N ASN A 137 15.28 51.36 29.83
CA ASN A 137 14.85 49.97 29.71
C ASN A 137 13.62 49.68 30.61
N ASP A 138 12.41 50.00 30.16
CA ASP A 138 11.17 49.81 30.92
C ASP A 138 10.12 48.88 30.27
N ASN A 139 10.33 48.43 29.03
CA ASN A 139 9.53 47.38 28.40
C ASN A 139 10.14 46.00 28.63
N GLU A 140 9.31 44.97 28.79
CA GLU A 140 9.80 43.58 28.92
C GLU A 140 9.80 42.83 27.57
N PRO A 141 10.77 41.94 27.31
CA PRO A 141 10.84 41.18 26.05
C PRO A 141 9.57 40.37 25.74
N GLN A 142 8.85 40.69 24.66
CA GLN A 142 7.62 40.00 24.31
C GLN A 142 7.85 38.92 23.24
N PHE A 143 7.51 37.67 23.55
CA PHE A 143 7.51 36.58 22.57
C PHE A 143 6.36 36.71 21.56
N SER A 144 6.63 36.39 20.28
CA SER A 144 5.62 36.45 19.21
C SER A 144 4.49 35.41 19.34
N LYS A 145 4.58 34.49 20.30
CA LYS A 145 3.55 33.50 20.69
C LYS A 145 3.66 33.16 22.19
N GLU A 146 2.52 32.96 22.83
CA GLU A 146 2.42 32.43 24.22
C GLU A 146 2.92 30.99 24.33
N VAL A 147 2.67 30.19 23.29
CA VAL A 147 3.07 28.78 23.19
C VAL A 147 3.61 28.48 21.79
N TYR A 148 4.75 27.79 21.73
CA TYR A 148 5.32 27.22 20.52
C TYR A 148 5.18 25.68 20.53
N THR A 149 5.03 25.09 19.35
CA THR A 149 4.95 23.65 19.16
C THR A 149 6.01 23.21 18.15
N GLY A 150 7.03 22.49 18.61
CA GLY A 150 8.10 21.92 17.79
C GLY A 150 8.03 20.40 17.73
N SER A 151 8.70 19.82 16.73
CA SER A 151 8.78 18.36 16.57
C SER A 151 10.14 17.97 16.04
N VAL A 152 10.75 16.93 16.60
CA VAL A 152 12.07 16.42 16.20
C VAL A 152 12.06 14.90 16.15
N PRO A 153 12.75 14.24 15.20
CA PRO A 153 12.91 12.80 15.24
C PRO A 153 13.52 12.34 16.56
N GLU A 154 13.02 11.23 17.09
CA GLU A 154 13.75 10.52 18.13
C GLU A 154 15.08 9.97 17.60
N ARG A 155 15.94 9.53 18.51
CA ARG A 155 17.32 9.10 18.19
C ARG A 155 18.13 10.12 17.36
N SER A 156 17.76 11.40 17.43
CA SER A 156 18.50 12.49 16.77
C SER A 156 19.86 12.72 17.43
N ASP A 157 20.85 13.12 16.63
CA ASP A 157 22.18 13.51 17.11
C ASP A 157 22.12 14.82 17.90
N ILE A 158 23.09 15.01 18.81
CA ILE A 158 23.26 16.22 19.62
C ILE A 158 23.45 17.43 18.70
N GLY A 159 22.71 18.52 18.95
CA GLY A 159 22.75 19.74 18.14
C GLY A 159 21.73 19.78 17.00
N THR A 160 20.87 18.77 16.84
CA THR A 160 19.78 18.79 15.86
C THR A 160 18.78 19.89 16.22
N SER A 161 18.46 20.76 15.25
CA SER A 161 17.55 21.89 15.43
C SER A 161 16.09 21.42 15.48
N VAL A 162 15.32 21.93 16.43
CA VAL A 162 13.93 21.55 16.72
C VAL A 162 12.95 22.63 16.25
N ILE A 163 13.16 23.86 16.71
CA ILE A 163 12.32 25.04 16.42
C ILE A 163 13.06 26.31 16.81
N GLN A 164 12.75 27.43 16.15
CA GLN A 164 13.20 28.76 16.57
C GLN A 164 12.06 29.50 17.28
N VAL A 165 12.34 30.03 18.47
CA VAL A 165 11.47 31.01 19.14
C VAL A 165 11.95 32.43 18.87
N THR A 166 11.03 33.39 18.86
CA THR A 166 11.36 34.80 18.64
C THR A 166 10.65 35.70 19.65
N ALA A 167 11.44 36.51 20.33
CA ALA A 167 10.98 37.64 21.12
C ALA A 167 11.42 38.96 20.46
N THR A 168 10.64 40.00 20.73
CA THR A 168 10.87 41.38 20.31
C THR A 168 10.76 42.28 21.52
N ASP A 169 11.60 43.29 21.53
CA ASP A 169 11.65 44.32 22.55
C ASP A 169 11.25 45.66 21.92
N ALA A 170 10.76 46.61 22.72
CA ALA A 170 10.35 47.93 22.26
C ALA A 170 11.47 48.97 22.37
N ASP A 171 12.44 48.73 23.27
CA ASP A 171 13.48 49.69 23.66
C ASP A 171 14.51 49.93 22.54
N ASP A 172 15.41 50.91 22.70
CA ASP A 172 16.36 51.26 21.64
C ASP A 172 17.51 50.25 21.55
N SER A 173 17.49 49.40 20.53
CA SER A 173 18.58 48.50 20.17
C SER A 173 19.97 49.16 20.02
N MET A 174 20.03 50.49 19.82
CA MET A 174 21.27 51.29 19.73
C MET A 174 21.70 51.95 21.05
N TYR A 175 20.86 51.94 22.09
CA TYR A 175 21.15 52.52 23.40
C TYR A 175 21.24 51.43 24.47
N GLY A 176 22.11 51.60 25.47
CA GLY A 176 22.23 50.70 26.64
C GLY A 176 22.67 49.24 26.41
N ASN A 177 22.44 48.66 25.23
CA ASN A 177 22.04 47.27 25.00
C ASN A 177 20.61 46.93 25.45
N SER A 178 19.69 47.90 25.63
CA SER A 178 18.34 47.70 26.21
C SER A 178 17.60 46.57 25.50
N ALA A 179 17.13 46.79 24.27
CA ALA A 179 16.48 45.78 23.41
C ALA A 179 17.41 44.65 22.89
N LYS A 180 18.59 44.42 23.49
CA LYS A 180 19.49 43.33 23.08
C LYS A 180 19.19 42.07 23.88
N LEU A 181 18.31 41.25 23.31
CA LEU A 181 17.86 40.00 23.90
C LEU A 181 18.95 38.91 23.96
N ILE A 182 18.93 38.14 25.05
CA ILE A 182 19.61 36.85 25.20
C ILE A 182 18.57 35.79 25.60
N TYR A 183 18.57 34.66 24.89
CA TYR A 183 17.68 33.52 25.16
C TYR A 183 18.32 32.52 26.14
N SER A 184 17.52 31.94 27.03
CA SER A 184 17.95 30.86 27.93
C SER A 184 16.78 29.93 28.30
N ILE A 185 17.07 28.75 28.84
CA ILE A 185 16.05 27.83 29.36
C ILE A 185 15.91 28.08 30.86
N SER A 186 14.79 28.64 31.29
CA SER A 186 14.54 28.96 32.72
C SER A 186 13.93 27.78 33.47
N GLN A 187 13.10 26.97 32.81
CA GLN A 187 12.55 25.73 33.37
C GLN A 187 12.55 24.64 32.29
N GLY A 188 13.22 23.52 32.57
CA GLY A 188 13.32 22.41 31.64
C GLY A 188 14.13 21.25 32.22
N HIS A 189 14.01 20.09 31.57
CA HIS A 189 14.95 18.98 31.77
C HIS A 189 16.09 19.12 30.73
N PRO A 190 17.30 18.59 30.97
CA PRO A 190 18.48 18.84 30.14
C PRO A 190 18.50 18.17 28.74
N TYR A 191 17.34 17.76 28.20
CA TYR A 191 17.22 17.17 26.85
C TYR A 191 17.46 18.18 25.72
N PHE A 192 17.30 19.48 26.00
CA PHE A 192 17.39 20.55 25.00
C PHE A 192 18.33 21.67 25.46
N SER A 193 18.88 22.39 24.49
CA SER A 193 19.61 23.64 24.64
C SER A 193 19.00 24.71 23.74
N VAL A 194 19.33 25.98 23.96
CA VAL A 194 18.92 27.10 23.10
C VAL A 194 20.14 27.95 22.75
N ASP A 195 20.27 28.37 21.50
CA ASP A 195 21.26 29.37 21.10
C ASP A 195 20.88 30.73 21.72
N PRO A 196 21.72 31.31 22.57
CA PRO A 196 21.40 32.54 23.29
C PRO A 196 21.22 33.76 22.40
N ASN A 197 21.69 33.74 21.14
CA ASN A 197 21.60 34.87 20.21
C ASN A 197 20.46 34.70 19.19
N THR A 198 20.18 33.47 18.75
CA THR A 198 19.22 33.21 17.66
C THR A 198 17.87 32.67 18.13
N GLY A 199 17.76 32.17 19.36
CA GLY A 199 16.53 31.54 19.86
C GLY A 199 16.23 30.18 19.23
N VAL A 200 17.18 29.58 18.51
CA VAL A 200 17.04 28.21 17.97
C VAL A 200 17.24 27.20 19.09
N ILE A 201 16.27 26.30 19.26
CA ILE A 201 16.31 25.20 20.22
C ILE A 201 16.91 23.97 19.54
N HIS A 202 17.87 23.35 20.21
CA HIS A 202 18.62 22.18 19.75
C HIS A 202 18.50 21.01 20.73
N THR A 203 18.65 19.78 20.25
CA THR A 203 18.87 18.59 21.11
C THR A 203 20.18 18.73 21.89
N ALA A 204 20.17 18.36 23.18
CA ALA A 204 21.34 18.47 24.07
C ALA A 204 21.81 17.12 24.63
N LEU A 205 20.96 16.08 24.63
CA LEU A 205 21.36 14.70 24.90
C LEU A 205 21.43 13.89 23.60
N GLY A 206 22.04 12.71 23.67
CA GLY A 206 22.32 11.88 22.51
C GLY A 206 21.15 10.97 22.10
N PRO A 207 21.32 10.21 21.00
CA PRO A 207 20.27 9.34 20.46
C PRO A 207 19.63 8.36 21.45
N ALA A 208 20.37 7.90 22.47
CA ALA A 208 19.87 6.93 23.46
C ALA A 208 19.04 7.56 24.60
N ASP A 209 19.01 8.89 24.72
CA ASP A 209 18.29 9.62 25.77
C ASP A 209 17.01 10.31 25.24
N MET A 210 16.77 10.24 23.93
CA MET A 210 15.62 10.81 23.21
C MET A 210 14.88 9.69 22.49
N ASP A 211 14.01 9.01 23.24
CA ASP A 211 13.34 7.73 22.95
C ASP A 211 11.83 7.92 23.19
N ARG A 212 11.01 7.74 22.15
CA ARG A 212 9.58 8.08 22.15
C ARG A 212 8.76 7.08 22.98
N GLU A 213 9.14 5.81 22.95
CA GLU A 213 8.54 4.71 23.72
C GLU A 213 8.68 4.94 25.22
N GLN A 214 9.77 5.56 25.65
CA GLN A 214 9.93 6.06 27.02
C GLN A 214 9.18 7.39 27.24
N ARG A 215 9.29 8.36 26.32
CA ARG A 215 8.66 9.68 26.46
C ARG A 215 8.46 10.44 25.14
N GLU A 216 7.25 10.41 24.60
CA GLU A 216 6.89 11.18 23.40
C GLU A 216 6.85 12.72 23.60
N HIS A 217 6.56 13.21 24.82
CA HIS A 217 6.25 14.63 25.05
C HIS A 217 7.16 15.32 26.06
N TYR A 218 7.72 16.46 25.64
CA TYR A 218 8.56 17.33 26.45
C TYR A 218 8.01 18.76 26.46
N GLN A 219 8.33 19.50 27.52
CA GLN A 219 7.98 20.90 27.68
C GLN A 219 9.18 21.63 28.28
N VAL A 220 9.53 22.77 27.69
CA VAL A 220 10.56 23.69 28.19
C VAL A 220 10.02 25.11 28.20
N VAL A 221 10.41 25.90 29.18
CA VAL A 221 10.13 27.34 29.27
C VAL A 221 11.38 28.08 28.84
N ILE A 222 11.25 28.89 27.79
CA ILE A 222 12.33 29.76 27.32
C ILE A 222 12.13 31.14 27.94
N GLU A 223 13.21 31.70 28.45
CA GLU A 223 13.33 33.08 28.93
C GLU A 223 14.07 33.88 27.88
N ALA A 224 13.51 35.02 27.45
CA ALA A 224 14.20 36.05 26.69
C ALA A 224 14.45 37.22 27.61
N LYS A 225 15.71 37.65 27.70
CA LYS A 225 16.15 38.65 28.66
C LYS A 225 16.89 39.79 27.98
N ASP A 226 16.50 41.02 28.30
CA ASP A 226 17.05 42.26 27.76
C ASP A 226 18.50 42.54 28.25
N MET A 227 19.04 43.73 27.96
CA MET A 227 20.32 44.23 28.50
C MET A 227 21.51 43.28 28.28
N ALA A 228 21.48 42.50 27.19
CA ALA A 228 22.40 41.40 26.92
C ALA A 228 22.50 40.36 28.06
N GLY A 229 21.38 40.08 28.74
CA GLY A 229 21.27 39.11 29.84
C GLY A 229 21.75 39.60 31.21
N GLN A 230 22.17 40.86 31.35
CA GLN A 230 22.84 41.39 32.55
C GLN A 230 21.96 41.42 33.82
N ARG A 231 22.59 41.61 34.99
CA ARG A 231 21.85 41.76 36.26
C ARG A 231 21.17 43.13 36.31
N GLY A 232 19.84 43.12 36.39
CA GLY A 232 19.00 44.33 36.36
C GLY A 232 18.00 44.32 35.21
N GLY A 233 18.23 43.51 34.18
CA GLY A 233 17.35 43.37 33.02
C GLY A 233 16.06 42.59 33.26
N LEU A 234 15.01 42.94 32.50
CA LEU A 234 13.66 42.36 32.49
C LEU A 234 13.61 41.09 31.64
N THR A 235 12.58 40.27 31.85
CA THR A 235 12.53 38.87 31.39
C THR A 235 11.16 38.46 30.88
N GLY A 236 11.03 38.31 29.57
CA GLY A 236 9.91 37.62 28.96
C GLY A 236 10.03 36.09 29.10
N THR A 237 8.91 35.37 29.15
CA THR A 237 8.92 33.90 29.09
C THR A 237 7.86 33.35 28.12
N THR A 238 8.14 32.20 27.51
CA THR A 238 7.21 31.45 26.64
C THR A 238 7.34 29.95 26.88
N THR A 239 6.26 29.21 26.62
CA THR A 239 6.27 27.73 26.74
C THR A 239 6.48 27.09 25.37
N VAL A 240 7.38 26.11 25.29
CA VAL A 240 7.61 25.32 24.08
C VAL A 240 7.28 23.86 24.38
N ASN A 241 6.26 23.34 23.69
CA ASN A 241 5.91 21.94 23.70
C ASN A 241 6.66 21.25 22.54
N ILE A 242 7.35 20.16 22.84
CA ILE A 242 8.15 19.41 21.86
C ILE A 242 7.68 17.96 21.87
N SER A 243 7.26 17.46 20.70
CA SER A 243 6.91 16.05 20.48
C SER A 243 8.00 15.34 19.71
N LEU A 244 8.42 14.15 20.16
CA LEU A 244 9.27 13.28 19.34
C LEU A 244 8.45 12.68 18.19
N THR A 245 9.04 12.64 16.99
CA THR A 245 8.44 11.94 15.84
C THR A 245 9.09 10.58 15.66
N ASP A 246 8.23 9.58 15.51
CA ASP A 246 8.53 8.15 15.47
C ASP A 246 9.55 7.74 14.39
N VAL A 247 10.52 6.90 14.77
CA VAL A 247 11.59 6.38 13.88
C VAL A 247 11.69 4.86 14.07
N ASN A 248 11.69 4.07 12.99
CA ASN A 248 11.73 2.61 13.11
C ASN A 248 13.00 2.12 13.83
N ASP A 249 12.85 1.67 15.08
CA ASP A 249 13.96 1.30 15.95
C ASP A 249 13.67 0.08 16.85
N ASN A 250 12.39 -0.24 17.12
CA ASN A 250 11.98 -1.48 17.80
C ASN A 250 11.44 -2.50 16.77
N PRO A 251 12.18 -3.57 16.43
CA PRO A 251 11.67 -4.56 15.49
C PRO A 251 10.56 -5.45 16.09
N PRO A 252 9.60 -5.92 15.28
CA PRO A 252 8.42 -6.63 15.75
C PRO A 252 8.81 -7.97 16.37
N ARG A 253 8.29 -8.23 17.57
CA ARG A 253 8.60 -9.41 18.37
C ARG A 253 7.38 -10.34 18.45
N PHE A 254 7.57 -11.64 18.22
CA PHE A 254 6.50 -12.61 18.44
C PHE A 254 6.16 -12.72 19.94
N THR A 255 4.87 -12.74 20.26
CA THR A 255 4.42 -12.96 21.65
C THR A 255 4.72 -14.37 22.17
N GLN A 256 4.94 -15.32 21.25
CA GLN A 256 5.27 -16.72 21.53
C GLN A 256 6.23 -17.25 20.46
N SER A 257 7.41 -17.75 20.86
CA SER A 257 8.39 -18.32 19.93
C SER A 257 8.04 -19.74 19.43
N LYS A 258 7.07 -20.40 20.07
CA LYS A 258 6.53 -21.71 19.66
C LYS A 258 5.01 -21.72 19.80
N ILE A 259 4.32 -21.98 18.70
CA ILE A 259 2.86 -21.98 18.60
C ILE A 259 2.40 -23.34 18.08
N ILE A 260 1.24 -23.83 18.54
CA ILE A 260 0.63 -25.06 18.02
C ILE A 260 -0.78 -24.73 17.52
N PHE A 261 -1.04 -25.01 16.25
CA PHE A 261 -2.39 -24.99 15.67
C PHE A 261 -2.85 -26.41 15.34
N ARG A 262 -4.17 -26.53 15.09
CA ARG A 262 -4.82 -27.75 14.64
C ARG A 262 -5.68 -27.45 13.41
N VAL A 263 -5.73 -28.39 12.49
CA VAL A 263 -6.52 -28.27 11.25
C VAL A 263 -7.06 -29.65 10.86
N PRO A 264 -8.38 -29.83 10.72
CA PRO A 264 -8.96 -31.06 10.18
C PRO A 264 -8.48 -31.29 8.75
N GLU A 265 -8.13 -32.51 8.36
CA GLU A 265 -7.52 -32.75 7.03
C GLU A 265 -8.46 -32.42 5.85
N SER A 266 -9.77 -32.61 6.06
CA SER A 266 -10.86 -32.21 5.17
C SER A 266 -10.96 -30.68 4.93
N SER A 267 -10.07 -29.88 5.52
CA SER A 267 -9.94 -28.44 5.28
C SER A 267 -9.47 -28.15 3.85
N LYS A 268 -10.28 -27.36 3.14
CA LYS A 268 -10.00 -26.96 1.75
C LYS A 268 -8.93 -25.87 1.67
N SER A 269 -8.29 -25.77 0.51
CA SER A 269 -7.42 -24.65 0.16
C SER A 269 -8.13 -23.31 0.39
N GLY A 270 -7.42 -22.34 0.98
CA GLY A 270 -7.93 -21.04 1.40
C GLY A 270 -8.53 -20.98 2.82
N VAL A 271 -8.72 -22.10 3.51
CA VAL A 271 -9.23 -22.11 4.90
C VAL A 271 -8.15 -21.60 5.88
N PRO A 272 -8.45 -20.67 6.80
CA PRO A 272 -7.51 -20.22 7.82
C PRO A 272 -7.30 -21.28 8.91
N VAL A 273 -6.04 -21.61 9.18
CA VAL A 273 -5.58 -22.54 10.23
C VAL A 273 -5.45 -21.85 11.59
N GLY A 274 -5.05 -20.58 11.59
CA GLY A 274 -4.84 -19.81 12.81
C GLY A 274 -4.26 -18.43 12.54
N LYS A 275 -4.31 -17.56 13.55
CA LYS A 275 -3.64 -16.24 13.54
C LYS A 275 -2.45 -16.24 14.50
N ILE A 276 -1.30 -15.77 14.04
CA ILE A 276 -0.13 -15.47 14.88
C ILE A 276 -0.04 -13.97 15.13
N LYS A 277 0.49 -13.59 16.30
CA LYS A 277 0.63 -12.19 16.70
C LYS A 277 2.08 -11.88 17.05
N ALA A 278 2.59 -10.82 16.42
CA ALA A 278 3.74 -10.09 16.90
C ALA A 278 3.30 -8.75 17.51
N THR A 279 4.18 -8.13 18.26
CA THR A 279 4.02 -6.79 18.83
C THR A 279 5.23 -5.96 18.47
N ASP A 280 4.95 -4.82 17.86
CA ASP A 280 5.88 -3.72 17.66
C ASP A 280 5.66 -2.67 18.77
N ARG A 281 6.52 -1.64 18.86
CA ARG A 281 6.40 -0.54 19.84
C ARG A 281 6.30 0.84 19.18
N ASP A 282 6.84 0.95 17.97
CA ASP A 282 6.80 2.13 17.12
C ASP A 282 5.32 2.45 16.75
N ILE A 283 5.06 3.54 16.02
CA ILE A 283 3.70 3.91 15.59
C ILE A 283 3.53 4.15 14.09
N GLY A 284 2.29 3.98 13.63
CA GLY A 284 1.92 4.19 12.24
C GLY A 284 2.69 3.28 11.29
N LYS A 285 3.44 3.88 10.36
CA LYS A 285 4.12 3.17 9.25
C LYS A 285 5.37 2.40 9.66
N ASN A 286 5.96 2.71 10.81
CA ASN A 286 7.14 2.00 11.29
C ASN A 286 6.71 0.64 11.88
N ALA A 287 5.65 0.63 12.69
CA ALA A 287 5.00 -0.59 13.20
C ALA A 287 4.16 -1.38 12.18
N GLU A 288 4.02 -0.92 10.92
CA GLU A 288 3.45 -1.73 9.84
C GLU A 288 4.40 -2.91 9.55
N MET A 289 3.92 -4.14 9.74
CA MET A 289 4.72 -5.36 9.65
C MET A 289 4.15 -6.37 8.66
N TYR A 290 4.98 -7.34 8.25
CA TYR A 290 4.53 -8.46 7.44
C TYR A 290 5.18 -9.77 7.88
N PHE A 291 4.46 -10.87 7.66
CA PHE A 291 4.87 -12.22 8.00
C PHE A 291 5.20 -13.04 6.75
N THR A 292 6.23 -13.90 6.83
CA THR A 292 6.59 -14.86 5.78
C THR A 292 6.96 -16.21 6.37
N ILE A 293 6.55 -17.31 5.73
CA ILE A 293 7.13 -18.63 6.00
C ILE A 293 8.51 -18.64 5.34
N VAL A 294 9.56 -18.97 6.11
CA VAL A 294 10.96 -18.96 5.64
C VAL A 294 11.60 -20.35 5.60
N SER A 295 11.13 -21.28 6.43
CA SER A 295 11.62 -22.66 6.45
C SER A 295 10.54 -23.62 6.96
N GLY A 296 10.84 -24.92 6.92
CA GLY A 296 10.01 -25.97 7.49
C GLY A 296 9.39 -26.91 6.46
N ASP A 297 8.85 -28.01 6.95
CA ASP A 297 8.41 -29.15 6.15
C ASP A 297 6.92 -29.09 5.73
N GLY A 298 6.26 -27.97 6.06
CA GLY A 298 4.92 -27.56 5.62
C GLY A 298 4.91 -26.33 4.70
N MET A 299 6.06 -25.80 4.30
CA MET A 299 6.18 -24.61 3.43
C MET A 299 5.45 -24.75 2.09
N ASP A 300 5.32 -25.98 1.59
CA ASP A 300 4.56 -26.32 0.38
C ASP A 300 3.05 -26.47 0.61
N MET A 301 2.60 -26.59 1.86
CA MET A 301 1.23 -27.00 2.23
C MET A 301 0.40 -25.85 2.83
N PHE A 302 1.07 -24.85 3.40
CA PHE A 302 0.45 -23.70 4.04
C PHE A 302 1.00 -22.40 3.47
N ASP A 303 0.17 -21.37 3.41
CA ASP A 303 0.56 -20.01 3.04
C ASP A 303 0.32 -19.06 4.23
N ILE A 304 0.87 -17.86 4.18
CA ILE A 304 0.63 -16.83 5.19
C ILE A 304 0.35 -15.47 4.55
N SER A 305 -0.73 -14.85 5.01
CA SER A 305 -1.11 -13.48 4.66
C SER A 305 -1.09 -12.60 5.90
N THR A 306 -0.86 -11.29 5.74
CA THR A 306 -0.95 -10.34 6.85
C THR A 306 -2.30 -9.64 6.83
N ASP A 307 -3.05 -9.76 7.92
CA ASP A 307 -4.31 -9.05 8.15
C ASP A 307 -4.03 -7.54 8.27
N LYS A 308 -4.59 -6.73 7.36
CA LYS A 308 -4.31 -5.29 7.33
C LYS A 308 -4.86 -4.57 8.55
N ASP A 309 -6.01 -5.01 9.06
CA ASP A 309 -6.74 -4.32 10.12
C ASP A 309 -6.24 -4.73 11.52
N THR A 310 -5.75 -5.97 11.69
CA THR A 310 -5.23 -6.45 12.99
C THR A 310 -3.71 -6.60 13.07
N GLN A 311 -2.98 -6.45 11.95
CA GLN A 311 -1.54 -6.70 11.81
C GLN A 311 -1.13 -8.10 12.30
N GLU A 312 -1.99 -9.10 12.10
CA GLU A 312 -1.75 -10.50 12.49
C GLU A 312 -1.48 -11.38 11.27
N GLY A 313 -0.59 -12.35 11.41
CA GLY A 313 -0.29 -13.31 10.36
C GLY A 313 -1.36 -14.40 10.32
N VAL A 314 -2.17 -14.44 9.26
CA VAL A 314 -3.20 -15.46 9.03
C VAL A 314 -2.59 -16.59 8.21
N ILE A 315 -2.38 -17.73 8.84
CA ILE A 315 -1.91 -18.96 8.17
C ILE A 315 -3.11 -19.62 7.51
N THR A 316 -3.00 -20.02 6.24
CA THR A 316 -4.04 -20.68 5.47
C THR A 316 -3.57 -22.02 4.89
N VAL A 317 -4.50 -22.94 4.67
CA VAL A 317 -4.25 -24.18 3.93
C VAL A 317 -4.05 -23.84 2.46
N SER A 318 -2.92 -24.24 1.86
CA SER A 318 -2.62 -24.03 0.44
C SER A 318 -2.97 -25.27 -0.40
N LYS A 319 -2.61 -26.47 0.09
CA LYS A 319 -2.88 -27.77 -0.56
C LYS A 319 -3.67 -28.68 0.37
N SER A 320 -4.40 -29.65 -0.21
CA SER A 320 -5.15 -30.67 0.55
C SER A 320 -4.24 -31.42 1.51
N LEU A 321 -4.71 -31.63 2.74
CA LEU A 321 -4.03 -32.38 3.79
C LEU A 321 -4.40 -33.87 3.72
N ASP A 322 -3.64 -34.69 4.45
CA ASP A 322 -3.59 -36.16 4.34
C ASP A 322 -2.89 -36.67 5.62
N TYR A 323 -3.66 -37.10 6.62
CA TYR A 323 -3.20 -37.43 7.97
C TYR A 323 -2.38 -38.73 7.99
N GLU A 324 -2.84 -39.77 7.29
CA GLU A 324 -2.20 -41.09 7.11
C GLU A 324 -0.77 -40.95 6.64
N LYS A 325 -0.53 -40.04 5.68
CA LYS A 325 0.78 -39.74 5.14
C LYS A 325 1.58 -38.81 6.03
N LYS A 326 0.93 -37.83 6.69
CA LYS A 326 1.63 -36.87 7.56
C LYS A 326 0.73 -36.19 8.61
N PRO A 327 0.72 -36.67 9.87
CA PRO A 327 -0.17 -36.15 10.91
C PRO A 327 0.27 -34.81 11.54
N SER A 328 1.46 -34.29 11.21
CA SER A 328 1.84 -32.93 11.61
C SER A 328 2.94 -32.32 10.75
N TYR A 329 2.87 -31.01 10.57
CA TYR A 329 3.83 -30.17 9.87
C TYR A 329 4.44 -29.15 10.82
N THR A 330 5.62 -28.63 10.46
CA THR A 330 6.30 -27.53 11.16
C THR A 330 6.71 -26.48 10.13
N VAL A 331 6.35 -25.23 10.38
CA VAL A 331 6.78 -24.07 9.59
C VAL A 331 7.48 -23.06 10.48
N GLU A 332 8.56 -22.48 9.99
CA GLU A 332 9.26 -21.38 10.64
C GLU A 332 8.80 -20.08 9.97
N ILE A 333 8.27 -19.17 10.78
CA ILE A 333 7.66 -17.93 10.31
C ILE A 333 8.47 -16.76 10.82
N GLN A 334 8.91 -15.93 9.89
CA GLN A 334 9.63 -14.69 10.15
C GLN A 334 8.63 -13.51 10.16
N VAL A 335 8.87 -12.53 11.02
CA VAL A 335 8.20 -11.22 10.98
C VAL A 335 9.23 -10.11 10.83
N GLN A 336 8.87 -9.04 10.13
CA GLN A 336 9.65 -7.82 10.00
C GLN A 336 8.76 -6.63 9.60
N ASN A 337 9.24 -5.41 9.79
CA ASN A 337 8.59 -4.18 9.33
C ASN A 337 8.54 -4.10 7.80
N ILE A 338 7.56 -3.37 7.27
CA ILE A 338 7.45 -3.02 5.84
C ILE A 338 8.46 -1.91 5.49
N GLN A 339 8.57 -0.88 6.35
CA GLN A 339 9.63 0.13 6.25
C GLN A 339 10.83 -0.35 7.07
N VAL A 340 12.04 -0.25 6.52
CA VAL A 340 13.28 -0.68 7.22
C VAL A 340 14.27 0.46 7.22
N ASP A 341 14.59 0.99 8.41
CA ASP A 341 15.64 2.00 8.56
C ASP A 341 17.02 1.31 8.59
N THR A 342 17.88 1.67 7.63
CA THR A 342 19.22 1.09 7.49
C THR A 342 20.15 1.42 8.67
N ARG A 343 19.86 2.47 9.44
CA ARG A 343 20.59 2.83 10.68
C ARG A 343 20.39 1.80 11.79
N PHE A 344 19.24 1.11 11.79
CA PHE A 344 18.83 0.19 12.84
C PHE A 344 18.75 -1.28 12.37
N MET A 345 19.28 -1.59 11.17
CA MET A 345 19.47 -2.94 10.61
C MET A 345 20.53 -3.81 11.34
N SER A 346 20.54 -3.78 12.67
CA SER A 346 21.30 -4.71 13.51
C SER A 346 20.78 -6.14 13.39
N ALA A 347 21.58 -7.12 13.83
CA ALA A 347 21.18 -8.53 13.92
C ALA A 347 20.09 -8.71 15.00
N GLY A 348 18.84 -8.46 14.59
CA GLY A 348 17.68 -8.34 15.48
C GLY A 348 16.45 -7.71 14.81
N SER A 349 16.61 -7.07 13.63
CA SER A 349 15.53 -6.49 12.80
C SER A 349 14.47 -7.48 12.26
N LYS A 350 14.53 -8.74 12.70
CA LYS A 350 13.69 -9.86 12.32
C LYS A 350 13.49 -10.75 13.53
N ASP A 351 12.27 -11.21 13.75
CA ASP A 351 11.99 -12.28 14.72
C ASP A 351 11.46 -13.52 14.02
N MET A 352 11.61 -14.69 14.66
CA MET A 352 11.18 -15.98 14.12
C MET A 352 10.44 -16.80 15.17
N ALA A 353 9.30 -17.39 14.77
CA ALA A 353 8.53 -18.32 15.58
C ALA A 353 8.36 -19.67 14.86
N THR A 354 8.52 -20.76 15.60
CA THR A 354 8.24 -22.11 15.10
C THR A 354 6.78 -22.44 15.32
N VAL A 355 6.01 -22.62 14.25
CA VAL A 355 4.60 -23.02 14.31
C VAL A 355 4.49 -24.49 13.94
N ARG A 356 3.99 -25.31 14.87
CA ARG A 356 3.63 -26.71 14.59
C ARG A 356 2.14 -26.79 14.28
N ILE A 357 1.81 -27.31 13.11
CA ILE A 357 0.43 -27.53 12.67
C ILE A 357 0.17 -29.03 12.80
N ALA A 358 -0.67 -29.42 13.77
CA ALA A 358 -1.17 -30.78 13.85
C ALA A 358 -2.33 -30.93 12.86
N VAL A 359 -2.30 -31.97 12.04
CA VAL A 359 -3.45 -32.39 11.26
C VAL A 359 -4.36 -33.18 12.21
N GLU A 360 -5.66 -32.91 12.17
CA GLU A 360 -6.66 -33.73 12.87
C GLU A 360 -7.33 -34.67 11.86
N ASP A 361 -7.24 -35.96 12.21
CA ASP A 361 -7.87 -37.16 11.67
C ASP A 361 -9.40 -36.99 11.50
N VAL A 362 -9.93 -37.25 10.29
CA VAL A 362 -11.37 -37.14 9.96
C VAL A 362 -11.87 -38.26 9.04
N ASP A 363 -12.22 -39.40 9.63
CA ASP A 363 -13.25 -40.38 9.21
C ASP A 363 -13.61 -40.32 7.69
N GLU A 364 -12.85 -41.02 6.85
CA GLU A 364 -13.01 -41.04 5.38
C GLU A 364 -13.83 -42.26 4.89
N PRO A 365 -14.38 -42.23 3.65
CA PRO A 365 -15.05 -43.38 3.06
C PRO A 365 -14.07 -44.43 2.49
N PRO A 366 -14.28 -45.74 2.71
CA PRO A 366 -13.35 -46.78 2.27
C PRO A 366 -13.03 -46.74 0.77
N LEU A 367 -11.76 -46.78 0.40
CA LEU A 367 -11.28 -46.62 -0.98
C LEU A 367 -11.09 -47.99 -1.67
N PHE A 368 -11.70 -48.17 -2.85
CA PHE A 368 -11.49 -49.37 -3.67
C PHE A 368 -10.12 -49.39 -4.35
N ASP A 369 -9.48 -50.57 -4.43
CA ASP A 369 -8.16 -50.76 -5.06
C ASP A 369 -8.12 -50.37 -6.55
N LYS A 370 -9.30 -50.29 -7.19
CA LYS A 370 -9.46 -49.96 -8.62
C LYS A 370 -10.70 -49.09 -8.82
N ALA A 371 -10.59 -48.12 -9.73
CA ALA A 371 -11.72 -47.28 -10.16
C ALA A 371 -12.83 -48.04 -10.92
N SER A 372 -12.53 -49.25 -11.42
CA SER A 372 -13.53 -50.19 -11.94
C SER A 372 -12.97 -51.61 -11.94
N TYR A 373 -13.87 -52.60 -11.97
CA TYR A 373 -13.51 -54.01 -12.14
C TYR A 373 -14.19 -54.55 -13.40
N LEU A 374 -13.44 -55.30 -14.20
CA LEU A 374 -13.97 -56.16 -15.26
C LEU A 374 -13.92 -57.61 -14.75
N MET A 375 -15.02 -58.33 -14.87
CA MET A 375 -15.13 -59.75 -14.58
C MET A 375 -15.72 -60.45 -15.80
N GLU A 376 -15.28 -61.68 -16.09
CA GLU A 376 -15.80 -62.48 -17.19
C GLU A 376 -16.38 -63.78 -16.62
N VAL A 377 -17.59 -64.15 -17.04
CA VAL A 377 -18.27 -65.38 -16.62
C VAL A 377 -19.01 -65.99 -17.80
N LYS A 378 -18.99 -67.31 -17.93
CA LYS A 378 -19.79 -68.03 -18.92
C LYS A 378 -21.27 -68.03 -18.53
N GLU A 379 -22.17 -68.08 -19.50
CA GLU A 379 -23.60 -68.19 -19.19
C GLU A 379 -24.02 -69.55 -18.65
N ASP A 380 -23.29 -70.62 -19.01
CA ASP A 380 -23.43 -71.98 -18.44
C ASP A 380 -23.03 -72.07 -16.95
N ALA A 381 -22.55 -70.97 -16.34
CA ALA A 381 -22.09 -70.95 -14.97
C ALA A 381 -23.21 -71.28 -13.96
N ALA A 382 -22.96 -72.31 -13.15
CA ALA A 382 -23.89 -72.74 -12.12
C ALA A 382 -24.13 -71.64 -11.06
N VAL A 383 -25.38 -71.55 -10.59
CA VAL A 383 -25.76 -70.67 -9.48
C VAL A 383 -24.92 -70.99 -8.23
N GLY A 384 -24.37 -69.95 -7.61
CA GLY A 384 -23.43 -70.04 -6.49
C GLY A 384 -21.95 -69.99 -6.87
N VAL A 385 -21.59 -70.05 -8.16
CA VAL A 385 -20.20 -69.86 -8.62
C VAL A 385 -19.74 -68.42 -8.37
N ALA A 386 -18.47 -68.27 -7.95
CA ALA A 386 -17.83 -66.97 -7.78
C ALA A 386 -17.36 -66.42 -9.14
N VAL A 387 -17.78 -65.19 -9.46
CA VAL A 387 -17.49 -64.47 -10.70
C VAL A 387 -16.18 -63.69 -10.60
N GLY A 388 -15.82 -63.26 -9.39
CA GLY A 388 -14.59 -62.52 -9.11
C GLY A 388 -14.63 -61.94 -7.69
N SER A 389 -13.75 -60.97 -7.41
CA SER A 389 -13.79 -60.21 -6.15
C SER A 389 -13.44 -58.75 -6.37
N VAL A 390 -14.00 -57.91 -5.50
CA VAL A 390 -13.56 -56.52 -5.28
C VAL A 390 -12.83 -56.43 -3.94
N SER A 391 -12.07 -55.36 -3.74
CA SER A 391 -11.32 -55.10 -2.52
C SER A 391 -11.20 -53.60 -2.32
N ALA A 392 -11.34 -53.17 -1.07
CA ALA A 392 -11.30 -51.79 -0.63
C ALA A 392 -10.66 -51.72 0.76
N ILE A 393 -9.94 -50.63 1.00
CA ILE A 393 -9.18 -50.35 2.21
C ILE A 393 -9.63 -48.99 2.75
N ASP A 394 -9.84 -48.94 4.06
CA ASP A 394 -10.19 -47.73 4.79
C ASP A 394 -8.93 -46.87 5.01
N PRO A 395 -8.93 -45.55 4.73
CA PRO A 395 -7.76 -44.70 4.95
C PRO A 395 -7.33 -44.65 6.42
N ASP A 396 -8.29 -44.32 7.31
CA ASP A 396 -8.17 -44.02 8.75
C ASP A 396 -7.54 -45.15 9.60
N GLY A 397 -7.27 -46.30 8.98
CA GLY A 397 -6.27 -47.25 9.46
C GLY A 397 -6.73 -48.69 9.50
N ALA A 398 -5.78 -49.57 9.81
CA ALA A 398 -5.91 -51.04 9.71
C ALA A 398 -6.82 -51.71 10.79
N ARG A 399 -7.91 -51.05 11.19
CA ARG A 399 -8.93 -51.55 12.13
C ARG A 399 -10.37 -51.39 11.64
N SER A 400 -10.63 -50.48 10.71
CA SER A 400 -11.94 -50.34 10.09
C SER A 400 -12.27 -51.57 9.24
N ILE A 401 -13.39 -52.22 9.53
CA ILE A 401 -13.78 -53.46 8.85
C ILE A 401 -14.67 -53.12 7.66
N VAL A 402 -14.08 -53.02 6.47
CA VAL A 402 -14.83 -52.70 5.26
C VAL A 402 -15.86 -53.81 4.95
N LYS A 403 -17.11 -53.40 4.77
CA LYS A 403 -18.25 -54.29 4.48
C LYS A 403 -18.80 -54.03 3.08
N TYR A 404 -19.00 -55.10 2.32
CA TYR A 404 -19.42 -55.04 0.91
C TYR A 404 -20.93 -55.30 0.73
N SER A 405 -21.57 -54.59 -0.20
CA SER A 405 -22.95 -54.83 -0.65
C SER A 405 -23.18 -54.38 -2.10
N ILE A 406 -24.19 -54.88 -2.80
CA ILE A 406 -24.53 -54.43 -4.18
C ILE A 406 -25.63 -53.36 -4.13
N ASP A 407 -25.46 -52.27 -4.88
CA ASP A 407 -26.52 -51.29 -5.10
C ASP A 407 -27.65 -51.90 -5.93
N ARG A 408 -28.78 -52.18 -5.27
CA ARG A 408 -29.96 -52.82 -5.88
C ARG A 408 -30.70 -51.94 -6.88
N ARG A 409 -30.27 -50.69 -7.10
CA ARG A 409 -30.69 -49.87 -8.24
C ARG A 409 -30.01 -50.28 -9.56
N THR A 410 -28.85 -50.94 -9.47
CA THR A 410 -28.09 -51.43 -10.62
C THR A 410 -28.40 -52.90 -10.93
N ASP A 411 -28.51 -53.74 -9.90
CA ASP A 411 -28.93 -55.14 -10.00
C ASP A 411 -30.40 -55.30 -9.56
N MET A 412 -31.31 -54.80 -10.40
CA MET A 412 -32.76 -54.85 -10.16
C MET A 412 -33.31 -56.29 -10.16
N ASP A 413 -32.82 -57.12 -11.08
CA ASP A 413 -33.22 -58.53 -11.21
C ASP A 413 -32.62 -59.44 -10.13
N ARG A 414 -31.64 -58.96 -9.35
CA ARG A 414 -30.91 -59.76 -8.34
C ARG A 414 -30.22 -60.97 -8.95
N LEU A 415 -29.51 -60.74 -10.05
CA LEU A 415 -28.67 -61.74 -10.70
C LEU A 415 -27.42 -62.04 -9.87
N PHE A 416 -26.91 -61.06 -9.13
CA PHE A 416 -25.62 -61.16 -8.43
C PHE A 416 -25.74 -60.90 -6.93
N ASN A 417 -24.74 -61.36 -6.19
CA ASN A 417 -24.53 -61.00 -4.79
C ASN A 417 -23.04 -60.84 -4.49
N VAL A 418 -22.71 -60.12 -3.43
CA VAL A 418 -21.34 -60.01 -2.91
C VAL A 418 -21.31 -60.53 -1.49
N HIS A 419 -20.27 -61.29 -1.14
CA HIS A 419 -20.08 -61.78 0.22
C HIS A 419 -19.49 -60.64 1.09
N PRO A 420 -20.12 -60.31 2.23
CA PRO A 420 -19.95 -58.99 2.85
C PRO A 420 -18.61 -58.76 3.54
N GLY A 421 -17.81 -59.80 3.80
CA GLY A 421 -16.54 -59.70 4.54
C GLY A 421 -15.26 -59.98 3.75
N ASN A 422 -15.36 -60.21 2.43
CA ASN A 422 -14.20 -60.49 1.56
C ASN A 422 -14.37 -60.01 0.10
N GLY A 423 -15.47 -59.31 -0.22
CA GLY A 423 -15.72 -58.75 -1.55
C GLY A 423 -15.93 -59.76 -2.68
N SER A 424 -16.05 -61.07 -2.42
CA SER A 424 -16.24 -62.06 -3.50
C SER A 424 -17.66 -61.99 -4.07
N VAL A 425 -17.77 -61.73 -5.37
CA VAL A 425 -19.01 -61.64 -6.15
C VAL A 425 -19.40 -63.03 -6.63
N PHE A 426 -20.66 -63.41 -6.46
CA PHE A 426 -21.18 -64.72 -6.85
C PHE A 426 -22.57 -64.64 -7.48
N LEU A 427 -22.88 -65.66 -8.28
CA LEU A 427 -24.08 -65.74 -9.09
C LEU A 427 -25.30 -66.25 -8.31
N LEU A 428 -26.46 -65.60 -8.44
CA LEU A 428 -27.73 -66.01 -7.80
C LEU A 428 -28.75 -66.65 -8.75
N LYS A 429 -28.63 -66.45 -10.05
CA LYS A 429 -29.57 -66.90 -11.09
C LYS A 429 -28.79 -67.34 -12.34
N SER A 430 -29.40 -68.16 -13.18
CA SER A 430 -28.86 -68.44 -14.53
C SER A 430 -28.72 -67.14 -15.34
N LEU A 431 -27.75 -67.11 -16.23
CA LEU A 431 -27.48 -66.02 -17.16
C LEU A 431 -27.91 -66.44 -18.57
N ASP A 432 -27.91 -65.47 -19.48
CA ASP A 432 -28.50 -65.54 -20.84
C ASP A 432 -27.88 -64.36 -21.61
N ARG A 433 -26.93 -64.65 -22.51
CA ARG A 433 -26.10 -63.65 -23.18
C ARG A 433 -26.81 -63.02 -24.37
N GLU A 434 -27.57 -63.80 -25.12
CA GLU A 434 -28.34 -63.37 -26.28
C GLU A 434 -29.41 -62.36 -25.89
N LYS A 435 -29.91 -62.45 -24.64
CA LYS A 435 -30.69 -61.40 -24.01
C LYS A 435 -29.84 -60.24 -23.46
N THR A 436 -28.75 -60.51 -22.74
CA THR A 436 -27.93 -59.48 -22.06
C THR A 436 -26.44 -59.85 -21.91
N ALA A 437 -25.63 -59.68 -22.95
CA ALA A 437 -24.20 -60.01 -22.94
C ALA A 437 -23.31 -59.23 -21.95
N TRP A 438 -23.83 -58.15 -21.34
CA TRP A 438 -23.13 -57.34 -20.35
C TRP A 438 -24.04 -56.94 -19.19
N HIS A 439 -23.56 -57.09 -17.96
CA HIS A 439 -24.21 -56.60 -16.75
C HIS A 439 -23.33 -55.57 -16.03
N ASN A 440 -23.89 -54.38 -15.78
CA ASN A 440 -23.17 -53.27 -15.15
C ASN A 440 -23.75 -53.06 -13.75
N ILE A 441 -23.05 -53.55 -12.71
CA ILE A 441 -23.48 -53.43 -11.32
C ILE A 441 -22.60 -52.43 -10.56
N SER A 442 -23.14 -51.78 -9.53
CA SER A 442 -22.33 -51.00 -8.58
C SER A 442 -22.22 -51.76 -7.26
N ILE A 443 -20.99 -51.89 -6.76
CA ILE A 443 -20.71 -52.44 -5.44
C ILE A 443 -20.37 -51.28 -4.50
N ILE A 444 -21.00 -51.31 -3.33
CA ILE A 444 -20.83 -50.35 -2.25
C ILE A 444 -19.91 -50.97 -1.20
N ALA A 445 -18.84 -50.25 -0.83
CA ALA A 445 -18.08 -50.51 0.38
C ALA A 445 -18.54 -49.53 1.47
N THR A 446 -18.73 -50.02 2.69
CA THR A 446 -19.14 -49.21 3.86
C THR A 446 -18.26 -49.52 5.06
N GLU A 447 -17.90 -48.53 5.85
CA GLU A 447 -17.28 -48.74 7.16
C GLU A 447 -18.27 -49.48 8.10
N PHE A 448 -17.78 -50.27 9.05
CA PHE A 448 -18.61 -51.14 9.90
C PHE A 448 -19.36 -50.37 11.00
N HIS A 449 -18.75 -49.34 11.56
CA HIS A 449 -19.27 -48.54 12.68
C HIS A 449 -20.03 -47.31 12.18
N ASN A 450 -19.59 -46.68 11.10
CA ASN A 450 -20.20 -45.52 10.46
C ASN A 450 -20.73 -45.84 9.04
N PRO A 451 -21.93 -46.43 8.90
CA PRO A 451 -22.53 -46.75 7.59
C PRO A 451 -23.00 -45.53 6.78
N ARG A 452 -22.59 -44.30 7.16
CA ARG A 452 -22.67 -43.11 6.33
C ARG A 452 -21.43 -42.95 5.44
N GLN A 453 -20.29 -43.45 5.91
CA GLN A 453 -19.08 -43.56 5.10
C GLN A 453 -19.24 -44.72 4.13
N SER A 454 -19.39 -44.38 2.85
CA SER A 454 -19.64 -45.34 1.80
C SER A 454 -19.10 -44.87 0.46
N SER A 455 -18.41 -45.76 -0.24
CA SER A 455 -17.93 -45.54 -1.61
C SER A 455 -18.60 -46.52 -2.57
N HIS A 456 -18.56 -46.18 -3.87
CA HIS A 456 -19.18 -46.96 -4.94
C HIS A 456 -18.15 -47.26 -6.03
N VAL A 457 -18.06 -48.53 -6.46
CA VAL A 457 -17.28 -48.91 -7.65
C VAL A 457 -18.19 -49.52 -8.72
N PRO A 458 -18.03 -49.18 -10.01
CA PRO A 458 -18.64 -49.90 -11.11
C PRO A 458 -17.91 -51.22 -11.38
N VAL A 459 -18.68 -52.31 -11.47
CA VAL A 459 -18.22 -53.63 -11.89
C VAL A 459 -18.95 -54.02 -13.16
N TYR A 460 -18.16 -54.22 -14.22
CA TYR A 460 -18.61 -54.66 -15.53
C TYR A 460 -18.44 -56.18 -15.57
N ILE A 461 -19.55 -56.90 -15.74
CA ILE A 461 -19.55 -58.35 -15.90
C ILE A 461 -19.87 -58.65 -17.36
N ARG A 462 -18.87 -59.13 -18.09
CA ARG A 462 -19.02 -59.60 -19.47
C ARG A 462 -19.42 -61.07 -19.45
N LEU A 463 -20.43 -61.42 -20.22
CA LEU A 463 -20.79 -62.81 -20.45
C LEU A 463 -19.95 -63.40 -21.58
N LEU A 464 -19.43 -64.60 -21.35
CA LEU A 464 -18.70 -65.39 -22.33
C LEU A 464 -19.65 -66.42 -22.96
N ASP A 465 -19.68 -66.39 -24.29
CA ASP A 465 -20.45 -67.23 -25.19
C ASP A 465 -20.27 -68.74 -24.92
N ILE A 466 -21.38 -69.47 -25.00
CA ILE A 466 -21.45 -70.94 -25.03
C ILE A 466 -22.45 -71.31 -26.13
N ASN A 467 -22.10 -72.27 -27.01
CA ASN A 467 -22.97 -72.75 -28.07
C ASN A 467 -24.19 -73.51 -27.49
N ASP A 468 -25.25 -72.74 -27.24
CA ASP A 468 -26.45 -73.09 -26.46
C ASP A 468 -27.70 -73.01 -27.36
N ASN A 469 -27.71 -72.09 -28.32
CA ASN A 469 -28.73 -72.00 -29.34
C ASN A 469 -28.51 -73.03 -30.46
N ALA A 470 -29.41 -73.09 -31.43
CA ALA A 470 -29.34 -74.04 -32.53
C ALA A 470 -29.68 -73.34 -33.85
N PRO A 471 -28.95 -73.61 -34.95
CA PRO A 471 -29.05 -72.81 -36.15
C PRO A 471 -30.43 -72.93 -36.79
N THR A 472 -31.09 -71.80 -37.00
CA THR A 472 -32.44 -71.71 -37.58
C THR A 472 -32.41 -71.16 -39.00
N PHE A 473 -33.50 -71.29 -39.77
CA PHE A 473 -33.57 -70.64 -41.08
C PHE A 473 -33.58 -69.11 -40.94
N ALA A 474 -32.74 -68.44 -41.74
CA ALA A 474 -32.58 -66.98 -41.75
C ALA A 474 -33.90 -66.22 -42.01
N THR A 475 -34.84 -66.85 -42.73
CA THR A 475 -36.20 -66.35 -43.00
C THR A 475 -37.17 -67.54 -43.15
N VAL A 476 -38.47 -67.28 -43.04
CA VAL A 476 -39.49 -68.28 -43.40
C VAL A 476 -39.51 -68.45 -44.92
N TYR A 477 -38.95 -69.55 -45.41
CA TYR A 477 -38.94 -69.86 -46.84
C TYR A 477 -40.26 -70.49 -47.29
N GLU A 478 -40.94 -69.82 -48.22
CA GLU A 478 -41.93 -70.42 -49.13
C GLU A 478 -41.35 -70.44 -50.55
N THR A 479 -41.59 -71.52 -51.30
CA THR A 479 -41.16 -71.62 -52.70
C THR A 479 -42.14 -72.46 -53.53
N PHE A 480 -41.86 -72.65 -54.83
CA PHE A 480 -42.72 -73.40 -55.74
C PHE A 480 -41.96 -74.42 -56.61
N VAL A 481 -42.70 -75.38 -57.15
CA VAL A 481 -42.21 -76.33 -58.15
C VAL A 481 -43.22 -76.45 -59.30
N CYS A 482 -42.72 -76.40 -60.53
CA CYS A 482 -43.54 -76.57 -61.72
C CYS A 482 -43.94 -78.05 -61.90
N GLU A 483 -45.18 -78.32 -62.36
CA GLU A 483 -45.65 -79.70 -62.57
C GLU A 483 -44.77 -80.53 -63.55
N ARG A 484 -44.05 -79.84 -64.43
CA ARG A 484 -43.00 -80.36 -65.30
C ARG A 484 -41.70 -79.63 -64.98
N THR A 485 -40.64 -80.38 -64.68
CA THR A 485 -39.35 -79.84 -64.23
C THR A 485 -38.23 -80.82 -64.58
N LYS A 486 -36.97 -80.40 -64.56
CA LYS A 486 -35.85 -81.33 -64.70
C LYS A 486 -35.52 -81.91 -63.32
N ALA A 487 -35.28 -83.22 -63.22
CA ALA A 487 -34.71 -83.77 -61.98
C ALA A 487 -33.31 -83.16 -61.76
N GLY A 488 -32.99 -82.78 -60.53
CA GLY A 488 -31.79 -82.02 -60.18
C GLY A 488 -31.89 -80.51 -60.45
N GLN A 489 -33.09 -79.95 -60.68
CA GLN A 489 -33.29 -78.51 -60.76
C GLN A 489 -33.32 -77.90 -59.35
N ARG A 490 -32.45 -76.92 -59.07
CA ARG A 490 -32.53 -76.10 -57.84
C ARG A 490 -33.76 -75.20 -57.92
N ILE A 491 -34.65 -75.30 -56.95
CA ILE A 491 -35.89 -74.50 -56.84
C ILE A 491 -35.74 -73.35 -55.83
N GLN A 492 -34.93 -73.56 -54.78
CA GLN A 492 -34.70 -72.58 -53.73
C GLN A 492 -33.26 -72.69 -53.24
N THR A 493 -32.68 -71.57 -52.79
CA THR A 493 -31.54 -71.58 -51.87
C THR A 493 -32.06 -71.15 -50.51
N VAL A 494 -31.71 -71.89 -49.46
CA VAL A 494 -31.99 -71.56 -48.05
C VAL A 494 -30.67 -71.25 -47.35
N SER A 495 -30.70 -70.36 -46.36
CA SER A 495 -29.57 -70.07 -45.48
C SER A 495 -30.02 -70.14 -44.02
N ALA A 496 -29.06 -70.29 -43.11
CA ALA A 496 -29.29 -70.32 -41.68
C ALA A 496 -28.69 -69.09 -40.98
N VAL A 497 -29.13 -68.86 -39.75
CA VAL A 497 -28.55 -67.92 -38.78
C VAL A 497 -28.51 -68.62 -37.42
N ASP A 498 -27.55 -68.22 -36.61
CA ASP A 498 -27.53 -68.54 -35.18
C ASP A 498 -27.63 -67.27 -34.33
N ALA A 499 -27.92 -67.45 -33.04
CA ALA A 499 -27.94 -66.37 -32.07
C ALA A 499 -26.56 -66.10 -31.44
N ASP A 500 -25.72 -67.13 -31.40
CA ASP A 500 -24.43 -67.17 -30.71
C ASP A 500 -23.34 -66.35 -31.45
N GLU A 501 -22.10 -66.31 -30.92
CA GLU A 501 -20.97 -65.55 -31.45
C GLU A 501 -19.84 -66.48 -31.94
N PRO A 502 -19.26 -66.27 -33.14
CA PRO A 502 -19.46 -65.15 -34.05
C PRO A 502 -20.59 -65.38 -35.05
N SER A 503 -21.62 -64.53 -35.02
CA SER A 503 -22.85 -64.60 -35.84
C SER A 503 -22.66 -64.49 -37.36
N ALA A 504 -21.41 -64.35 -37.84
CA ALA A 504 -21.02 -64.40 -39.26
C ALA A 504 -19.85 -65.38 -39.54
N GLY A 505 -19.39 -66.13 -38.54
CA GLY A 505 -18.26 -67.08 -38.60
C GLY A 505 -18.62 -68.53 -38.29
N HIS A 506 -19.78 -68.81 -37.67
CA HIS A 506 -20.33 -70.18 -37.56
C HIS A 506 -20.40 -70.87 -38.93
N LYS A 507 -20.30 -72.20 -38.93
CA LYS A 507 -20.40 -73.00 -40.15
C LYS A 507 -21.55 -74.00 -40.06
N PHE A 508 -22.57 -73.80 -40.89
CA PHE A 508 -23.77 -74.63 -40.88
C PHE A 508 -23.67 -75.78 -41.90
N PHE A 509 -24.10 -76.97 -41.48
CA PHE A 509 -24.24 -78.16 -42.31
C PHE A 509 -25.72 -78.46 -42.54
N PHE A 510 -26.11 -78.66 -43.80
CA PHE A 510 -27.52 -78.86 -44.18
C PHE A 510 -27.78 -80.30 -44.65
N SER A 511 -28.69 -80.99 -43.97
CA SER A 511 -29.12 -82.33 -44.34
C SER A 511 -30.64 -82.45 -44.43
N LEU A 512 -31.13 -83.53 -45.06
CA LEU A 512 -32.57 -83.82 -45.15
C LEU A 512 -32.97 -84.72 -43.96
N ALA A 513 -34.06 -84.37 -43.27
CA ALA A 513 -34.50 -85.11 -42.08
C ALA A 513 -34.63 -86.63 -42.33
N PRO A 514 -34.09 -87.48 -41.44
CA PRO A 514 -33.88 -88.91 -41.71
C PRO A 514 -35.18 -89.66 -42.04
N GLU A 515 -36.29 -89.31 -41.39
CA GLU A 515 -37.62 -89.89 -41.61
C GLU A 515 -38.13 -89.76 -43.06
N GLY A 516 -37.64 -88.75 -43.80
CA GLY A 516 -38.05 -88.49 -45.18
C GLY A 516 -37.15 -89.10 -46.26
N THR A 517 -35.87 -89.37 -45.96
CA THR A 517 -34.79 -89.58 -46.95
C THR A 517 -35.08 -90.61 -48.06
N HIS A 518 -35.69 -91.75 -47.73
CA HIS A 518 -35.99 -92.81 -48.71
C HIS A 518 -37.25 -92.55 -49.57
N ARG A 519 -38.13 -91.61 -49.19
CA ARG A 519 -39.37 -91.29 -49.92
C ARG A 519 -39.50 -89.83 -50.36
N SER A 520 -38.53 -88.98 -50.02
CA SER A 520 -38.55 -87.55 -50.31
C SER A 520 -38.64 -87.27 -51.80
N ASN A 521 -39.41 -86.23 -52.15
CA ASN A 521 -39.50 -85.74 -53.53
C ASN A 521 -38.47 -84.64 -53.83
N PHE A 522 -37.65 -84.29 -52.84
CA PHE A 522 -36.61 -83.26 -52.92
C PHE A 522 -35.32 -83.78 -52.26
N THR A 523 -34.21 -83.21 -52.68
CA THR A 523 -32.87 -83.46 -52.11
C THR A 523 -32.29 -82.13 -51.67
N VAL A 524 -31.81 -82.07 -50.42
CA VAL A 524 -30.97 -80.97 -49.93
C VAL A 524 -29.55 -81.21 -50.47
N ARG A 525 -28.91 -80.16 -50.96
CA ARG A 525 -27.47 -80.13 -51.23
C ARG A 525 -26.89 -78.92 -50.50
N ASP A 526 -26.01 -79.18 -49.56
CA ASP A 526 -25.13 -78.17 -48.99
C ASP A 526 -24.24 -77.55 -50.08
N ASN A 527 -24.10 -76.22 -50.08
CA ASN A 527 -23.20 -75.51 -50.99
C ASN A 527 -21.83 -75.21 -50.36
N GLY A 528 -21.69 -75.36 -49.03
CA GLY A 528 -20.47 -75.09 -48.27
C GLY A 528 -20.22 -73.61 -47.91
N ASP A 529 -21.21 -72.74 -48.18
CA ASP A 529 -21.16 -71.28 -48.02
C ASP A 529 -22.23 -70.77 -47.03
N ASN A 530 -22.58 -71.57 -46.03
CA ASN A 530 -23.74 -71.40 -45.12
C ASN A 530 -25.10 -71.33 -45.84
N THR A 531 -25.18 -71.77 -47.09
CA THR A 531 -26.44 -71.98 -47.83
C THR A 531 -26.58 -73.41 -48.34
N ALA A 532 -27.83 -73.84 -48.54
CA ALA A 532 -28.16 -75.10 -49.20
C ALA A 532 -29.09 -74.89 -50.39
N GLY A 533 -28.76 -75.54 -51.50
CA GLY A 533 -29.66 -75.71 -52.63
C GLY A 533 -30.69 -76.79 -52.35
N ILE A 534 -31.97 -76.47 -52.54
CA ILE A 534 -33.07 -77.44 -52.51
C ILE A 534 -33.37 -77.83 -53.95
N LEU A 535 -33.25 -79.12 -54.28
CA LEU A 535 -33.40 -79.62 -55.65
C LEU A 535 -34.52 -80.65 -55.80
N THR A 536 -35.11 -80.69 -56.99
CA THR A 536 -36.14 -81.66 -57.37
C THR A 536 -35.56 -83.07 -57.54
N ARG A 537 -36.13 -84.07 -56.87
CA ARG A 537 -35.76 -85.49 -57.08
C ARG A 537 -36.49 -86.13 -58.27
N ARG A 538 -37.61 -85.55 -58.71
CA ARG A 538 -38.46 -86.04 -59.80
C ARG A 538 -38.50 -85.04 -60.95
N ALA A 539 -38.80 -85.52 -62.16
CA ALA A 539 -39.05 -84.67 -63.34
C ALA A 539 -40.52 -84.23 -63.50
N SER A 540 -41.41 -84.67 -62.60
CA SER A 540 -42.79 -84.23 -62.55
C SER A 540 -43.37 -84.32 -61.15
N TYR A 541 -44.25 -83.36 -60.84
CA TYR A 541 -45.00 -83.22 -59.60
C TYR A 541 -46.46 -83.03 -60.01
N SER A 542 -47.40 -83.80 -59.47
CA SER A 542 -48.81 -83.66 -59.82
C SER A 542 -49.56 -82.95 -58.70
N ARG A 543 -50.05 -81.75 -59.01
CA ARG A 543 -50.82 -80.89 -58.10
C ARG A 543 -52.13 -81.54 -57.64
N ARG A 544 -52.65 -82.50 -58.41
CA ARG A 544 -53.81 -83.35 -58.07
C ARG A 544 -53.49 -84.46 -57.07
N GLN A 545 -52.23 -84.88 -56.95
CA GLN A 545 -51.79 -85.87 -55.96
C GLN A 545 -51.38 -85.19 -54.66
N GLN A 546 -50.63 -84.09 -54.75
CA GLN A 546 -50.23 -83.28 -53.61
C GLN A 546 -49.93 -81.84 -54.09
N SER A 547 -50.64 -80.87 -53.54
CA SER A 547 -50.54 -79.45 -53.91
C SER A 547 -49.46 -78.69 -53.14
N VAL A 548 -49.11 -79.17 -51.94
CA VAL A 548 -48.07 -78.60 -51.07
C VAL A 548 -47.22 -79.73 -50.50
N TYR A 549 -45.90 -79.59 -50.60
CA TYR A 549 -44.93 -80.42 -49.88
C TYR A 549 -44.30 -79.60 -48.75
N LEU A 550 -44.02 -80.27 -47.63
CA LEU A 550 -43.18 -79.75 -46.56
C LEU A 550 -41.83 -80.46 -46.65
N VAL A 551 -40.75 -79.70 -46.68
CA VAL A 551 -39.37 -80.22 -46.76
C VAL A 551 -38.67 -79.89 -45.46
N SER A 552 -38.56 -80.89 -44.58
CA SER A 552 -37.84 -80.80 -43.30
C SER A 552 -36.33 -80.90 -43.54
N VAL A 553 -35.62 -79.80 -43.33
CA VAL A 553 -34.17 -79.69 -43.44
C VAL A 553 -33.61 -79.63 -42.02
N VAL A 554 -32.71 -80.57 -41.70
CA VAL A 554 -31.94 -80.50 -40.45
C VAL A 554 -30.75 -79.61 -40.69
N ILE A 555 -30.58 -78.63 -39.81
CA ILE A 555 -29.46 -77.69 -39.79
C ILE A 555 -28.65 -78.02 -38.55
N THR A 556 -27.34 -78.14 -38.69
CA THR A 556 -26.40 -78.42 -37.60
C THR A 556 -25.27 -77.41 -37.68
N ASP A 557 -24.78 -76.91 -36.55
CA ASP A 557 -23.60 -76.05 -36.50
C ASP A 557 -22.30 -76.85 -36.70
N GLY A 558 -21.16 -76.17 -36.53
CA GLY A 558 -19.83 -76.77 -36.54
C GLY A 558 -19.09 -76.64 -35.22
N ASP A 559 -19.78 -76.20 -34.17
CA ASP A 559 -19.21 -75.71 -32.92
C ASP A 559 -19.41 -76.75 -31.80
N TYR A 560 -19.08 -76.42 -30.54
CA TYR A 560 -19.13 -77.40 -29.45
C TYR A 560 -19.74 -76.82 -28.15
N PRO A 561 -20.78 -77.45 -27.56
CA PRO A 561 -21.44 -78.68 -28.01
C PRO A 561 -22.26 -78.46 -29.30
N MET A 562 -22.21 -79.41 -30.23
CA MET A 562 -22.93 -79.25 -31.51
C MET A 562 -24.44 -79.29 -31.30
N GLN A 563 -25.14 -78.29 -31.82
CA GLN A 563 -26.59 -78.13 -31.72
C GLN A 563 -27.23 -78.30 -33.11
N SER A 564 -28.53 -78.63 -33.12
CA SER A 564 -29.24 -78.83 -34.38
C SER A 564 -30.73 -78.52 -34.29
N SER A 565 -31.25 -77.90 -35.34
CA SER A 565 -32.69 -77.61 -35.50
C SER A 565 -33.25 -78.27 -36.75
N THR A 566 -34.57 -78.33 -36.87
CA THR A 566 -35.25 -78.79 -38.10
C THR A 566 -36.14 -77.69 -38.66
N GLY A 567 -35.62 -76.95 -39.65
CA GLY A 567 -36.40 -76.00 -40.42
C GLY A 567 -37.37 -76.69 -41.39
N THR A 568 -38.56 -76.14 -41.60
CA THR A 568 -39.51 -76.65 -42.60
C THR A 568 -39.74 -75.63 -43.71
N LEU A 569 -39.47 -76.05 -44.95
CA LEU A 569 -39.69 -75.28 -46.18
C LEU A 569 -41.02 -75.70 -46.82
N THR A 570 -41.89 -74.74 -47.16
CA THR A 570 -43.09 -75.03 -47.93
C THR A 570 -42.79 -74.97 -49.43
N VAL A 571 -43.21 -76.00 -50.18
CA VAL A 571 -43.05 -76.07 -51.64
C VAL A 571 -44.42 -76.29 -52.27
N ARG A 572 -44.94 -75.26 -52.96
CA ARG A 572 -46.25 -75.29 -53.63
C ARG A 572 -46.12 -75.82 -55.07
N VAL A 573 -47.02 -76.68 -55.52
CA VAL A 573 -47.02 -77.20 -56.90
C VAL A 573 -47.89 -76.30 -57.79
N CYS A 574 -47.31 -75.80 -58.88
CA CYS A 574 -47.92 -74.78 -59.74
C CYS A 574 -47.79 -75.12 -61.24
N SER A 575 -48.64 -74.51 -62.07
CA SER A 575 -48.36 -74.43 -63.51
C SER A 575 -47.34 -73.32 -63.78
N CYS A 576 -46.55 -73.50 -64.83
CA CYS A 576 -45.49 -72.59 -65.24
C CYS A 576 -45.42 -72.51 -66.76
N ASP A 577 -45.07 -71.34 -67.28
CA ASP A 577 -44.81 -71.14 -68.71
C ASP A 577 -43.46 -71.78 -69.12
N ARG A 578 -43.17 -71.80 -70.42
CA ARG A 578 -42.01 -72.44 -71.07
C ARG A 578 -40.66 -71.97 -70.51
N ASP A 579 -40.58 -70.73 -70.05
CA ASP A 579 -39.38 -70.14 -69.44
C ASP A 579 -39.23 -70.47 -67.94
N GLY A 580 -40.18 -71.21 -67.35
CA GLY A 580 -40.15 -71.67 -65.96
C GLY A 580 -40.82 -70.73 -64.95
N ASN A 581 -41.40 -69.61 -65.40
CA ASN A 581 -42.10 -68.65 -64.56
C ASN A 581 -43.46 -69.20 -64.09
N MET A 582 -43.82 -68.93 -62.82
CA MET A 582 -45.09 -69.32 -62.22
C MET A 582 -46.30 -68.67 -62.93
N GLU A 583 -47.35 -69.46 -63.20
CA GLU A 583 -48.66 -68.94 -63.66
C GLU A 583 -49.75 -69.07 -62.59
N LEU A 584 -50.03 -70.29 -62.10
CA LEU A 584 -51.10 -70.56 -61.13
C LEU A 584 -50.74 -71.62 -60.08
N CYS A 585 -50.93 -71.26 -58.80
CA CYS A 585 -50.72 -72.16 -57.64
C CYS A 585 -52.02 -72.49 -56.87
N ASN A 586 -53.03 -71.62 -56.83
CA ASN A 586 -54.20 -71.76 -55.93
C ASN A 586 -55.18 -72.86 -56.37
N ALA A 587 -55.34 -73.90 -55.54
CA ALA A 587 -56.24 -75.03 -55.82
C ALA A 587 -57.74 -74.66 -55.67
N GLU A 588 -58.01 -73.58 -54.95
CA GLU A 588 -59.34 -73.00 -54.76
C GLU A 588 -59.36 -71.59 -55.36
N ALA A 589 -60.09 -71.43 -56.46
CA ALA A 589 -60.25 -70.15 -57.16
C ALA A 589 -61.62 -70.06 -57.85
N LEU A 590 -62.66 -70.73 -57.32
CA LEU A 590 -63.97 -70.81 -57.97
C LEU A 590 -65.18 -71.11 -57.05
N SER A 591 -65.19 -70.62 -55.81
CA SER A 591 -66.45 -70.41 -55.06
C SER A 591 -66.29 -69.55 -53.78
N SER A 592 -66.27 -68.22 -53.94
CA SER A 592 -66.66 -67.32 -52.86
C SER A 592 -67.55 -66.19 -53.41
N SER A 593 -68.81 -66.20 -53.00
CA SER A 593 -69.63 -64.99 -53.00
C SER A 593 -68.99 -63.93 -52.07
N PRO A 594 -69.31 -62.63 -52.22
CA PRO A 594 -68.70 -61.57 -51.42
C PRO A 594 -69.19 -61.59 -49.96
N GLY A 595 -68.70 -62.55 -49.19
CA GLY A 595 -68.80 -62.58 -47.73
C GLY A 595 -67.78 -61.61 -47.12
N LEU A 596 -68.25 -60.77 -46.19
CA LEU A 596 -67.38 -59.84 -45.47
C LEU A 596 -66.33 -60.62 -44.66
N SER A 597 -65.04 -60.40 -44.96
CA SER A 597 -63.94 -61.14 -44.35
C SER A 597 -64.00 -61.09 -42.82
N THR A 598 -63.77 -62.23 -42.16
CA THR A 598 -63.64 -62.29 -40.69
C THR A 598 -62.52 -61.39 -40.19
N GLY A 599 -61.44 -61.21 -40.96
CA GLY A 599 -60.40 -60.22 -40.67
C GLY A 599 -60.89 -58.77 -40.74
N ALA A 600 -61.83 -58.45 -41.63
CA ALA A 600 -62.47 -57.13 -41.68
C ALA A 600 -63.44 -56.93 -40.50
N ILE A 601 -64.18 -57.95 -40.09
CA ILE A 601 -65.04 -57.89 -38.89
C ILE A 601 -64.19 -57.71 -37.62
N ILE A 602 -63.08 -58.44 -37.51
CA ILE A 602 -62.11 -58.28 -36.41
C ILE A 602 -61.49 -56.88 -36.44
N ALA A 603 -61.06 -56.37 -37.60
CA ALA A 603 -60.51 -55.02 -37.73
C ALA A 603 -61.53 -53.92 -37.36
N ILE A 604 -62.81 -54.08 -37.74
CA ILE A 604 -63.90 -53.16 -37.35
C ILE A 604 -64.12 -53.21 -35.83
N LEU A 605 -64.11 -54.40 -35.22
CA LEU A 605 -64.16 -54.55 -33.76
C LEU A 605 -62.94 -53.94 -33.06
N LEU A 606 -61.73 -54.14 -33.58
CA LEU A 606 -60.50 -53.57 -33.03
C LEU A 606 -60.51 -52.04 -33.13
N CYS A 607 -60.93 -51.48 -34.27
CA CYS A 607 -61.14 -50.04 -34.43
C CYS A 607 -62.22 -49.49 -33.48
N ALA A 608 -63.33 -50.23 -33.27
CA ALA A 608 -64.37 -49.83 -32.31
C ALA A 608 -63.86 -49.87 -30.86
N ILE A 609 -63.06 -50.86 -30.49
CA ILE A 609 -62.42 -50.97 -29.17
C ILE A 609 -61.38 -49.87 -28.98
N ILE A 610 -60.55 -49.58 -29.99
CA ILE A 610 -59.57 -48.48 -29.97
C ILE A 610 -60.29 -47.13 -29.84
N LEU A 611 -61.38 -46.90 -30.58
CA LEU A 611 -62.19 -45.68 -30.45
C LEU A 611 -62.82 -45.56 -29.06
N LEU A 612 -63.34 -46.66 -28.49
CA LEU A 612 -63.82 -46.68 -27.10
C LEU A 612 -62.70 -46.36 -26.10
N MET A 613 -61.51 -46.96 -26.26
CA MET A 613 -60.35 -46.67 -25.42
C MET A 613 -59.88 -45.22 -25.55
N ILE A 614 -59.92 -44.63 -26.75
CA ILE A 614 -59.63 -43.21 -26.97
C ILE A 614 -60.70 -42.32 -26.30
N VAL A 615 -61.98 -42.68 -26.36
CA VAL A 615 -63.06 -41.93 -25.65
C VAL A 615 -62.92 -42.06 -24.13
N VAL A 616 -62.56 -43.22 -23.61
CA VAL A 616 -62.26 -43.44 -22.17
C VAL A 616 -61.03 -42.63 -21.76
N LEU A 617 -59.96 -42.65 -22.56
CA LEU A 617 -58.75 -41.86 -22.30
C LEU A 617 -59.05 -40.35 -22.35
N PHE A 618 -59.84 -39.89 -23.32
CA PHE A 618 -60.20 -38.47 -23.44
C PHE A 618 -61.12 -38.00 -22.30
N THR A 619 -62.02 -38.86 -21.82
CA THR A 619 -62.84 -38.55 -20.62
C THR A 619 -62.02 -38.61 -19.33
N ALA A 620 -61.02 -39.49 -19.22
CA ALA A 620 -60.07 -39.51 -18.10
C ALA A 620 -59.17 -38.27 -18.08
N LEU A 621 -58.57 -37.89 -19.22
CA LEU A 621 -57.76 -36.68 -19.35
C LEU A 621 -58.59 -35.41 -19.11
N LYS A 622 -59.85 -35.36 -19.57
CA LYS A 622 -60.79 -34.26 -19.26
C LYS A 622 -61.20 -34.22 -17.79
N ARG A 623 -61.11 -35.34 -17.05
CA ARG A 623 -61.27 -35.42 -15.59
C ARG A 623 -60.01 -35.01 -14.83
N GLN A 624 -58.81 -35.22 -15.39
CA GLN A 624 -57.53 -34.78 -14.81
C GLN A 624 -57.23 -33.29 -15.00
N ARG A 625 -57.83 -32.60 -15.98
CA ARG A 625 -57.71 -31.13 -16.18
C ARG A 625 -58.41 -30.28 -15.10
N LYS A 626 -58.46 -30.74 -13.85
CA LYS A 626 -58.93 -30.00 -12.67
C LYS A 626 -58.02 -30.23 -11.45
N GLN A 627 -56.73 -29.94 -11.63
CA GLN A 627 -55.80 -29.62 -10.55
C GLN A 627 -54.68 -28.73 -11.10
N GLU A 628 -54.29 -27.71 -10.32
CA GLU A 628 -53.33 -26.68 -10.69
C GLU A 628 -51.91 -27.10 -10.25
N PRO A 629 -50.85 -26.83 -11.04
CA PRO A 629 -49.47 -26.94 -10.59
C PRO A 629 -48.93 -25.60 -10.07
N LEU A 630 -48.16 -25.65 -8.97
CA LEU A 630 -47.43 -24.50 -8.43
C LEU A 630 -46.03 -24.38 -9.07
N ILE A 631 -45.72 -23.17 -9.54
CA ILE A 631 -44.47 -22.37 -9.48
C ILE A 631 -43.10 -23.09 -9.33
N ILE A 632 -42.05 -22.46 -9.93
CA ILE A 632 -40.59 -22.73 -9.85
C ILE A 632 -40.10 -23.66 -10.99
N SER A 633 -39.12 -23.27 -11.85
CA SER A 633 -38.36 -22.00 -12.02
C SER A 633 -38.02 -21.70 -13.49
N LYS A 634 -37.42 -20.52 -13.72
CA LYS A 634 -36.67 -20.13 -14.94
C LYS A 634 -35.39 -21.00 -15.15
N GLU A 635 -34.51 -20.83 -16.15
CA GLU A 635 -34.16 -19.72 -17.09
C GLU A 635 -33.33 -20.34 -18.26
N ASP A 636 -33.30 -19.92 -19.54
CA ASP A 636 -34.06 -18.98 -20.39
C ASP A 636 -33.96 -19.42 -21.90
N VAL A 637 -34.77 -18.84 -22.82
CA VAL A 637 -34.34 -18.62 -24.22
C VAL A 637 -34.93 -17.30 -24.79
N ARG A 638 -34.11 -16.30 -25.16
CA ARG A 638 -33.94 -15.77 -26.56
C ARG A 638 -33.18 -14.44 -26.69
N ASP A 639 -32.14 -14.46 -27.52
CA ASP A 639 -31.98 -13.64 -28.73
C ASP A 639 -33.00 -12.51 -29.01
N ASN A 640 -32.53 -11.26 -29.16
CA ASN A 640 -32.19 -10.62 -30.46
C ASN A 640 -32.35 -9.08 -30.49
N VAL A 641 -31.39 -8.43 -31.17
CA VAL A 641 -31.54 -7.27 -32.08
C VAL A 641 -32.33 -6.04 -31.62
N VAL A 642 -31.65 -4.88 -31.56
CA VAL A 642 -31.85 -3.76 -32.49
C VAL A 642 -30.60 -2.87 -32.48
N SER A 643 -30.05 -2.59 -33.67
CA SER A 643 -29.10 -1.50 -33.90
C SER A 643 -29.85 -0.26 -34.36
N TYR A 644 -29.39 0.94 -34.03
CA TYR A 644 -29.30 2.04 -35.00
C TYR A 644 -28.35 3.15 -34.49
N ASN A 645 -27.85 3.93 -35.45
CA ASN A 645 -27.19 5.22 -35.25
C ASN A 645 -28.26 6.26 -34.75
N ASP A 646 -28.03 7.55 -34.56
CA ASP A 646 -27.26 8.48 -35.41
C ASP A 646 -27.13 9.90 -34.77
N GLU A 647 -26.54 10.82 -35.54
CA GLU A 647 -26.58 12.30 -35.44
C GLU A 647 -25.80 13.04 -34.33
N GLY A 648 -24.94 13.99 -34.79
CA GLY A 648 -24.45 15.14 -34.01
C GLY A 648 -22.94 15.17 -33.71
N GLY A 649 -22.09 15.97 -34.37
CA GLY A 649 -22.28 16.81 -35.56
C GLY A 649 -21.51 18.15 -35.50
N GLY A 650 -20.59 18.39 -36.45
CA GLY A 650 -19.82 19.64 -36.62
C GLY A 650 -18.64 19.84 -35.64
N GLU A 651 -17.68 20.73 -35.91
CA GLU A 651 -17.34 21.43 -37.16
C GLU A 651 -15.86 21.91 -37.13
N GLU A 652 -15.34 22.51 -38.21
CA GLU A 652 -13.90 22.74 -38.45
C GLU A 652 -13.36 24.12 -37.98
N ASP A 653 -12.03 24.24 -37.95
CA ASP A 653 -11.15 25.43 -37.97
C ASP A 653 -11.73 26.86 -37.85
N THR A 654 -11.09 27.72 -37.03
CA THR A 654 -10.34 28.91 -37.52
C THR A 654 -9.49 29.67 -36.49
N GLN A 655 -8.61 30.54 -37.00
CA GLN A 655 -7.58 31.41 -36.37
C GLN A 655 -8.14 32.83 -36.06
N ALA A 656 -7.49 33.80 -35.36
CA ALA A 656 -6.42 33.87 -34.33
C ALA A 656 -6.20 35.37 -33.91
N PHE A 657 -5.17 35.66 -33.08
CA PHE A 657 -4.57 36.99 -32.76
C PHE A 657 -5.40 37.98 -31.89
N ASP A 658 -4.84 38.89 -31.07
CA ASP A 658 -3.57 39.05 -30.30
C ASP A 658 -3.87 40.13 -29.19
N ILE A 659 -3.06 40.84 -28.39
CA ILE A 659 -1.62 41.20 -28.20
C ILE A 659 -1.45 41.46 -26.66
N GLY A 660 -0.32 41.28 -25.96
CA GLY A 660 1.03 40.78 -26.29
C GLY A 660 2.09 41.45 -25.38
N ALA A 661 3.37 41.03 -25.52
CA ALA A 661 4.60 41.59 -24.88
C ALA A 661 4.83 41.29 -23.36
N LEU A 662 6.07 41.01 -22.88
CA LEU A 662 7.34 40.71 -23.57
C LEU A 662 8.36 40.06 -22.62
N ARG A 663 8.98 38.93 -22.99
CA ARG A 663 10.42 38.60 -22.77
C ARG A 663 10.83 37.27 -23.45
N HIS A 664 11.85 37.35 -24.30
CA HIS A 664 12.47 36.29 -25.11
C HIS A 664 13.99 36.28 -24.85
N LEU A 665 14.79 35.26 -25.17
CA LEU A 665 14.55 33.81 -25.30
C LEU A 665 15.92 33.07 -25.24
N ASP A 666 15.84 31.76 -25.10
CA ASP A 666 16.86 30.74 -24.90
C ASP A 666 18.00 30.53 -25.94
N THR A 667 19.01 29.77 -25.47
CA THR A 667 19.75 28.67 -26.16
C THR A 667 20.82 28.91 -27.24
N VAL A 668 22.03 28.42 -26.91
CA VAL A 668 22.87 27.43 -27.64
C VAL A 668 23.24 27.67 -29.13
N ALA A 669 24.54 27.87 -29.38
CA ALA A 669 25.32 27.08 -30.36
C ALA A 669 26.86 27.22 -30.18
N THR A 670 27.58 26.13 -30.43
CA THR A 670 29.04 26.01 -30.70
C THR A 670 29.42 26.66 -32.04
N LEU A 671 30.64 27.15 -32.35
CA LEU A 671 31.97 27.19 -31.68
C LEU A 671 32.74 28.44 -32.27
N GLU A 672 34.06 28.68 -32.36
CA GLU A 672 35.32 27.90 -32.26
C GLU A 672 36.41 28.60 -31.39
N GLU A 673 37.59 28.90 -31.95
CA GLU A 673 38.86 29.26 -31.30
C GLU A 673 39.09 30.80 -31.14
N SER A 674 39.91 31.31 -30.19
CA SER A 674 41.33 30.96 -30.08
C SER A 674 42.11 31.53 -28.86
N SER A 675 43.19 30.81 -28.52
CA SER A 675 44.45 31.24 -27.87
C SER A 675 44.59 31.37 -26.33
N LYS A 676 45.29 30.36 -25.76
CA LYS A 676 46.39 30.38 -24.75
C LYS A 676 46.20 31.05 -23.35
N HIS A 677 46.85 30.63 -22.25
CA HIS A 677 47.31 29.38 -21.60
C HIS A 677 48.18 29.80 -20.37
N ARG A 678 47.87 29.29 -19.15
CA ARG A 678 48.73 29.16 -17.93
C ARG A 678 49.56 30.35 -17.35
N ARG A 679 49.49 30.55 -16.02
CA ARG A 679 50.45 29.95 -15.03
C ARG A 679 50.12 30.26 -13.55
N ASP A 680 50.43 29.26 -12.74
CA ASP A 680 50.15 29.03 -11.32
C ASP A 680 51.20 29.63 -10.34
N ILE A 681 50.96 29.54 -9.01
CA ILE A 681 51.96 29.47 -7.88
C ILE A 681 52.73 30.78 -7.56
N VAL A 682 53.06 31.22 -6.30
CA VAL A 682 52.63 31.01 -4.89
C VAL A 682 53.38 32.11 -4.02
N PRO A 683 53.06 32.41 -2.74
CA PRO A 683 53.54 33.64 -2.06
C PRO A 683 54.86 33.50 -1.26
N THR A 684 55.39 34.64 -0.77
CA THR A 684 56.50 34.72 0.20
C THR A 684 56.34 35.90 1.18
N ASP A 685 56.65 35.70 2.46
CA ASP A 685 56.66 36.74 3.52
C ASP A 685 57.84 37.72 3.43
N THR A 686 57.65 38.94 3.96
CA THR A 686 58.36 39.45 5.17
C THR A 686 57.98 40.90 5.50
N LEU A 687 57.78 41.20 6.79
CA LEU A 687 57.65 42.57 7.30
C LEU A 687 58.86 42.92 8.19
N LEU A 688 59.41 44.13 8.00
CA LEU A 688 60.55 44.66 8.76
C LEU A 688 60.18 45.94 9.52
N TYR A 689 60.50 45.96 10.81
CA TYR A 689 60.30 47.12 11.71
C TYR A 689 61.44 48.15 11.63
N PRO A 690 61.14 49.46 11.65
CA PRO A 690 62.06 50.52 12.06
C PRO A 690 61.96 50.81 13.59
N PRO A 691 62.98 51.46 14.22
CA PRO A 691 63.26 51.27 15.64
C PRO A 691 62.82 52.38 16.63
N HIS A 692 62.87 52.04 17.92
CA HIS A 692 62.62 52.90 19.08
C HIS A 692 63.38 54.24 19.11
N ARG A 693 62.79 55.23 19.81
CA ARG A 693 63.50 56.31 20.51
C ARG A 693 63.10 56.34 22.00
N ARG A 694 64.01 56.79 22.86
CA ARG A 694 63.85 56.84 24.32
C ARG A 694 63.14 58.13 24.79
N PRO A 695 62.37 58.10 25.90
CA PRO A 695 61.70 59.29 26.44
C PRO A 695 62.60 60.11 27.39
N ALA A 696 62.40 61.43 27.38
CA ALA A 696 62.90 62.41 28.36
C ALA A 696 62.06 63.71 28.22
N PRO A 697 61.91 64.53 29.27
CA PRO A 697 60.89 64.32 30.31
C PRO A 697 59.68 65.28 30.17
N ALA A 698 58.72 65.14 31.08
CA ALA A 698 57.40 65.77 31.05
C ALA A 698 57.35 67.28 30.75
N THR A 699 56.68 67.65 29.65
CA THR A 699 55.83 68.85 29.55
C THR A 699 54.37 68.43 29.68
N SER A 700 53.47 69.36 30.01
CA SER A 700 52.07 68.96 30.28
C SER A 700 51.31 68.61 29.00
N VAL A 701 50.40 67.63 29.06
CA VAL A 701 49.56 67.22 27.92
C VAL A 701 48.75 68.41 27.36
N ARG A 702 48.33 69.33 28.24
CA ARG A 702 47.65 70.58 27.90
C ARG A 702 48.52 71.51 27.04
N GLU A 703 49.82 71.52 27.27
CA GLU A 703 50.80 72.36 26.57
C GLU A 703 51.12 71.80 25.17
N PHE A 704 51.27 70.47 25.05
CA PHE A 704 51.36 69.78 23.76
C PHE A 704 50.11 70.01 22.89
N ILE A 705 48.91 69.90 23.49
CA ILE A 705 47.64 70.18 22.81
C ILE A 705 47.57 71.66 22.39
N ASN A 706 47.87 72.59 23.29
CA ASN A 706 47.87 74.02 22.98
C ASN A 706 48.84 74.37 21.84
N GLN A 707 50.02 73.76 21.81
CA GLN A 707 51.00 73.95 20.73
C GLN A 707 50.46 73.43 19.39
N ARG A 708 49.88 72.23 19.35
CA ARG A 708 49.25 71.70 18.13
C ARG A 708 48.05 72.54 17.65
N VAL A 709 47.26 73.08 18.58
CA VAL A 709 46.16 74.02 18.25
C VAL A 709 46.70 75.32 17.68
N LEU A 710 47.81 75.86 18.20
CA LEU A 710 48.50 77.04 17.65
C LEU A 710 49.10 76.81 16.26
N GLU A 711 49.69 75.64 16.03
CA GLU A 711 50.22 75.22 14.72
C GLU A 711 49.09 75.12 13.67
N ASN A 712 47.94 74.53 14.03
CA ASN A 712 46.83 74.35 13.10
C ASN A 712 46.02 75.64 12.85
N ASN A 713 45.82 76.48 13.87
CA ASN A 713 45.10 77.76 13.74
C ASN A 713 45.80 78.78 12.82
N CYS A 714 47.09 78.59 12.53
CA CYS A 714 47.87 79.42 11.61
C CYS A 714 47.90 78.87 10.16
N ASN A 715 47.26 77.73 9.88
CA ASN A 715 47.31 77.08 8.56
C ASN A 715 45.96 77.24 7.80
N PRO A 716 45.88 78.13 6.78
CA PRO A 716 44.63 78.36 6.03
C PRO A 716 44.24 77.22 5.08
N ALA A 717 45.01 76.13 4.99
CA ALA A 717 44.74 74.96 4.17
C ALA A 717 44.40 73.69 4.96
N ALA A 718 44.23 73.78 6.30
CA ALA A 718 43.84 72.64 7.12
C ALA A 718 42.35 72.30 6.93
N PRO A 719 41.98 71.03 6.59
CA PRO A 719 40.58 70.61 6.55
C PRO A 719 40.01 70.47 7.98
N PRO A 720 38.69 70.67 8.17
CA PRO A 720 38.03 70.45 9.47
C PRO A 720 37.78 68.96 9.75
N TYR A 721 37.32 68.69 10.98
CA TYR A 721 37.07 67.38 11.62
C TYR A 721 38.34 66.63 12.10
N ASP A 722 38.31 65.87 13.21
CA ASP A 722 37.21 65.66 14.17
C ASP A 722 37.71 65.67 15.62
N SER A 723 36.86 66.09 16.57
CA SER A 723 37.24 66.22 17.98
C SER A 723 36.78 65.02 18.81
N LEU A 724 37.73 64.08 18.98
CA LEU A 724 37.74 62.94 19.90
C LEU A 724 36.71 62.98 21.05
N ALA A 725 35.94 61.89 21.17
CA ALA A 725 35.04 61.67 22.30
C ALA A 725 35.79 61.79 23.64
N THR A 726 35.20 62.52 24.58
CA THR A 726 35.84 62.84 25.87
C THR A 726 35.53 61.75 26.89
N TYR A 727 36.56 61.02 27.33
CA TYR A 727 36.48 60.20 28.54
C TYR A 727 36.23 61.10 29.76
N ALA A 728 35.25 60.74 30.59
CA ALA A 728 34.95 61.47 31.81
C ALA A 728 36.11 61.38 32.81
N TYR A 729 36.53 62.52 33.35
CA TYR A 729 37.51 62.62 34.43
C TYR A 729 36.77 62.75 35.76
N GLU A 730 36.76 61.67 36.55
CA GLU A 730 36.17 61.70 37.89
C GLU A 730 37.05 62.49 38.87
N GLY A 731 36.41 63.27 39.75
CA GLY A 731 37.09 64.13 40.71
C GLY A 731 37.70 63.34 41.88
N ALA A 732 38.82 63.83 42.41
CA ALA A 732 39.53 63.19 43.53
C ALA A 732 38.66 63.13 44.81
N GLY A 733 38.46 61.94 45.39
CA GLY A 733 37.52 61.78 46.51
C GLY A 733 37.52 60.48 47.33
N SER A 734 38.48 59.55 47.20
CA SER A 734 38.63 58.43 48.14
C SER A 734 40.04 57.82 48.14
N VAL A 735 40.39 57.11 49.22
CA VAL A 735 41.74 56.65 49.53
C VAL A 735 41.86 55.14 49.36
N ALA A 736 42.65 54.69 48.38
CA ALA A 736 43.18 53.34 48.26
C ALA A 736 44.51 53.38 47.51
N GLU A 737 45.37 52.39 47.74
CA GLU A 737 46.80 52.46 47.44
C GLU A 737 47.18 52.05 46.01
N SER A 738 48.21 52.73 45.48
CA SER A 738 49.33 52.14 44.75
C SER A 738 49.18 51.45 43.38
N LEU A 739 49.99 51.99 42.45
CA LEU A 739 50.87 51.26 41.52
C LEU A 739 50.27 50.59 40.26
N SER A 740 50.17 51.43 39.23
CA SER A 740 51.07 51.39 38.07
C SER A 740 51.43 50.06 37.39
N SER A 741 51.14 50.04 36.08
CA SER A 741 51.88 49.36 35.00
C SER A 741 52.03 47.84 35.03
N LEU A 742 51.45 47.19 34.01
CA LEU A 742 52.00 45.97 33.43
C LEU A 742 51.76 45.93 31.91
N ALA A 743 52.85 45.86 31.14
CA ALA A 743 52.81 45.68 29.70
C ALA A 743 54.12 45.06 29.19
N SER A 744 54.40 43.79 29.51
CA SER A 744 55.35 42.94 28.78
C SER A 744 55.35 41.48 29.26
N ALA A 745 54.88 40.58 28.38
CA ALA A 745 55.38 39.24 28.09
C ALA A 745 56.15 38.39 29.16
N SER A 746 55.55 37.22 29.46
CA SER A 746 56.16 35.87 29.51
C SER A 746 57.51 35.59 30.20
N SER A 747 57.47 34.74 31.23
CA SER A 747 58.32 33.53 31.35
C SER A 747 57.68 32.54 32.34
N ASP A 748 58.07 31.27 32.28
CA ASP A 748 57.44 30.16 33.01
C ASP A 748 57.46 30.30 34.54
N THR A 749 56.36 29.88 35.19
CA THR A 749 56.29 29.47 36.59
C THR A 749 55.26 28.35 36.72
N GLU A 750 55.61 27.25 37.38
CA GLU A 750 54.69 26.15 37.67
C GLU A 750 53.49 26.61 38.51
N GLN A 751 52.31 26.01 38.27
CA GLN A 751 51.09 26.32 38.98
C GLN A 751 50.77 25.21 39.98
N ASP A 752 50.91 25.51 41.28
CA ASP A 752 50.48 24.62 42.36
C ASP A 752 48.95 24.63 42.49
N TYR A 753 48.34 23.45 42.40
CA TYR A 753 46.89 23.24 42.46
C TYR A 753 46.40 22.77 43.83
N HIS A 754 47.26 22.56 44.83
CA HIS A 754 46.88 22.00 46.14
C HIS A 754 45.81 22.82 46.87
N TYR A 755 45.79 24.15 46.70
CA TYR A 755 44.81 25.04 47.33
C TYR A 755 43.35 24.73 46.97
N LEU A 756 43.09 24.03 45.86
CA LEU A 756 41.75 23.58 45.47
C LEU A 756 41.17 22.54 46.44
N SER A 757 42.00 21.88 47.25
CA SER A 757 41.53 20.92 48.26
C SER A 757 40.81 21.58 49.45
N ASP A 758 41.16 22.82 49.81
CA ASP A 758 40.54 23.58 50.90
C ASP A 758 39.11 24.06 50.56
N TRP A 759 38.75 24.11 49.27
CA TRP A 759 37.45 24.62 48.81
C TRP A 759 36.30 23.61 49.03
N GLY A 760 36.61 22.47 49.66
CA GLY A 760 35.65 21.47 50.13
C GLY A 760 35.64 20.19 49.29
N PRO A 761 34.97 19.13 49.79
CA PRO A 761 35.13 17.76 49.29
C PRO A 761 34.74 17.53 47.82
N ARG A 762 34.04 18.47 47.18
CA ARG A 762 33.71 18.42 45.75
C ARG A 762 34.88 18.82 44.84
N PHE A 763 35.84 19.61 45.33
CA PHE A 763 36.98 20.10 44.54
C PHE A 763 38.24 19.27 44.73
N ARG A 764 38.28 18.39 45.74
CA ARG A 764 39.38 17.45 45.98
C ARG A 764 39.77 16.65 44.72
N LYS A 765 38.78 16.15 43.98
CA LYS A 765 38.99 15.38 42.73
C LYS A 765 39.54 16.21 41.55
N LEU A 766 39.61 17.54 41.67
CA LEU A 766 40.33 18.43 40.75
C LEU A 766 41.77 18.66 41.23
N ALA A 767 41.99 18.87 42.53
CA ALA A 767 43.33 18.90 43.11
C ALA A 767 44.09 17.58 42.82
N ASP A 768 43.45 16.44 43.05
CA ASP A 768 43.99 15.09 42.75
C ASP A 768 44.27 14.85 41.25
N LEU A 769 43.74 15.68 40.34
CA LEU A 769 43.90 15.56 38.88
C LEU A 769 45.02 16.46 38.31
N TYR A 770 45.31 17.57 38.99
CA TYR A 770 46.26 18.60 38.51
C TYR A 770 47.48 18.81 39.44
N GLY A 771 47.47 18.25 40.66
CA GLY A 771 48.56 18.31 41.64
C GLY A 771 49.36 17.01 41.79
N ALA A 772 49.44 16.18 40.74
CA ALA A 772 50.21 14.94 40.77
C ALA A 772 51.65 15.18 40.29
N GLU A 773 52.60 15.33 41.22
CA GLU A 773 54.03 15.30 40.91
C GLU A 773 54.51 13.87 40.62
N ASP A 774 55.28 13.68 39.53
CA ASP A 774 55.94 12.42 39.20
C ASP A 774 57.18 12.21 40.10
N SER A 775 56.98 11.72 41.33
CA SER A 775 58.06 11.29 42.22
C SER A 775 57.79 9.93 42.88
N ASP A 776 58.20 8.85 42.22
CA ASP A 776 59.27 7.99 42.74
C ASP A 776 59.60 6.83 41.78
N PHE A 777 60.84 6.81 41.29
CA PHE A 777 61.42 5.69 40.55
C PHE A 777 62.84 5.36 41.07
N SER A 778 63.05 5.40 42.39
CA SER A 778 64.23 4.82 43.07
C SER A 778 64.03 4.61 44.58
#